data_AF-A0A9D8EMF0-F1
#
_entry.id   AF-A0A9D8EMF0-F1
#
_cell.length_a   1.000
_cell.length_b   1.000
_cell.length_c   1.000
_cell.angle_alpha   90.00
_cell.angle_beta   90.00
_cell.angle_gamma   90.00
#
_symmetry.space_group_name_H-M   'P 1'
#
loop_
_entity.id
_entity.type
_entity.pdbx_description
1 polymer ?
#
loop_
_entity_poly.entity_id
_entity_poly.type
_entity_poly.pdbx_seq_one_letter_code
_entity_poly.pdbx_strand_id
1 'polypeptide(L)'
;MENGSLKNISPGNISLKNNHSLLYFTVIAISTFFGFQTFGFFISFLNNFLRERPSISLIQVGIYALVTFILVFFGGFLFAIFSKRALFLVFISIICASRIIIQINPWPPLSLAVAAAGTVFWILSIIFFISLVQEKKVGLFPVFFPSMFSGFAAATGIYGMLGTYDLVWQDNAFALLLVSALSAAVTWSAVKIFFNREINRKYADGGRSVFYTLIAIMPLIFLQLYRFQNIAALSAVSGFNNIISASVIIVSNIIAFVLIYSYAVSSLNISVAGAWLKLLFTIAAVLIFLLSFWPETRGGFYTAQAVSGNISYCWLLFIILDRIAGKNTSGDAASAPWKNTYATGIGGILFFIFAFIYYGSYDMKLPFERWQIPLVAAVFAGLCGIFAAIFTFREQRLQAKSGIFAASCKEINPGSTLKNKDKPAEPTDIEDSASGTNQAKTGKKRITGLKEFTAVYILLLTLIFPLILMLPQKNNPEIRTIKDSVRVMDYNIHQGFNIKGFLDLESIARVIESNGADVVALQEVSRGWVVNGSADVYEWLSQRLDMNYRLFMPASDQVWGNAILSKYPLKLLDSGFLPEFDTPLRRSYLLAEVELTGNDDSAGSSGNGAVGTAGSSASATGSTNINISSNINILCTHIHHIKGEGFIREKHVEAILKTWNGLERTAICGDFNARDYEPEITMMYDAGLIDSQAALEKADQLTWVHYEPFERIDYIWVTPDIKISNLSVTYSTASDHLPVAVDMK
;
A
#
# COMPACT_ATOMS: atom_id res chain seq x y z
N MET A 1 -55.59 25.40 7.57
CA MET A 1 -55.06 25.43 6.19
C MET A 1 -54.51 26.83 5.96
N GLU A 2 -53.21 27.00 6.10
CA GLU A 2 -52.53 28.27 5.81
C GLU A 2 -51.36 27.98 4.85
N ASN A 3 -51.39 28.66 3.72
CA ASN A 3 -50.40 28.59 2.65
C ASN A 3 -49.09 29.27 3.08
N GLY A 4 -48.10 28.47 3.47
CA GLY A 4 -46.73 28.90 3.67
C GLY A 4 -45.97 28.94 2.35
N SER A 5 -45.66 30.15 1.88
CA SER A 5 -44.87 30.49 0.70
C SER A 5 -43.55 29.68 0.59
N LEU A 6 -43.40 28.97 -0.54
CA LEU A 6 -42.19 28.30 -0.99
C LEU A 6 -41.15 29.36 -1.40
N LYS A 7 -40.24 29.73 -0.49
CA LYS A 7 -39.01 30.44 -0.87
C LYS A 7 -38.08 29.50 -1.63
N ASN A 8 -37.99 29.71 -2.94
CA ASN A 8 -36.93 29.23 -3.80
C ASN A 8 -35.56 29.64 -3.24
N ILE A 9 -34.80 28.67 -2.74
CA ILE A 9 -33.38 28.84 -2.36
C ILE A 9 -32.53 28.35 -3.54
N SER A 10 -31.74 29.25 -4.13
CA SER A 10 -30.80 28.97 -5.19
C SER A 10 -29.75 27.92 -4.78
N PRO A 11 -29.29 27.04 -5.70
CA PRO A 11 -28.12 26.23 -5.46
C PRO A 11 -26.87 27.08 -5.66
N GLY A 12 -26.05 27.23 -4.60
CA GLY A 12 -24.76 27.91 -4.69
C GLY A 12 -24.69 29.16 -3.84
N ASN A 13 -24.58 28.98 -2.52
CA ASN A 13 -23.98 29.95 -1.62
C ASN A 13 -23.32 29.18 -0.48
N ILE A 14 -22.08 28.73 -0.72
CA ILE A 14 -21.19 28.25 0.34
C ILE A 14 -20.62 29.51 0.99
N SER A 15 -21.34 30.07 1.96
CA SER A 15 -20.73 30.94 2.95
C SER A 15 -20.24 30.03 4.09
N LEU A 16 -19.07 29.40 3.91
CA LEU A 16 -18.38 28.76 5.03
C LEU A 16 -17.70 29.86 5.87
N LYS A 17 -18.50 30.56 6.69
CA LYS A 17 -17.99 31.16 7.93
C LYS A 17 -17.67 30.03 8.91
N ASN A 18 -16.72 29.14 8.59
CA ASN A 18 -16.42 27.98 9.45
C ASN A 18 -14.98 28.04 9.93
N ASN A 19 -14.79 28.55 11.15
CA ASN A 19 -13.56 28.43 11.94
C ASN A 19 -13.22 26.95 12.28
N HIS A 20 -14.00 25.97 11.82
CA HIS A 20 -13.85 24.55 12.14
C HIS A 20 -13.39 23.67 10.98
N SER A 21 -13.28 24.18 9.75
CA SER A 21 -12.86 23.38 8.58
C SER A 21 -11.50 22.71 8.79
N LEU A 22 -10.56 23.43 9.40
CA LEU A 22 -9.23 22.89 9.73
C LEU A 22 -9.31 21.81 10.81
N LEU A 23 -10.19 21.94 11.80
CA LEU A 23 -10.36 20.92 12.85
C LEU A 23 -10.92 19.62 12.26
N TYR A 24 -11.96 19.70 11.43
CA TYR A 24 -12.49 18.53 10.74
C TYR A 24 -11.44 17.92 9.81
N PHE A 25 -10.63 18.77 9.16
CA PHE A 25 -9.53 18.29 8.33
C PHE A 25 -8.54 17.45 9.14
N THR A 26 -8.03 17.99 10.24
CA THR A 26 -7.09 17.30 11.13
C THR A 26 -7.66 15.98 11.63
N VAL A 27 -8.92 15.98 12.05
CA VAL A 27 -9.57 14.78 12.58
C VAL A 27 -9.70 13.70 11.51
N ILE A 28 -10.21 14.03 10.32
CA ILE A 28 -10.42 13.05 9.26
C ILE A 28 -9.07 12.55 8.73
N ALA A 29 -8.09 13.42 8.53
CA ALA A 29 -6.77 13.06 7.99
C ALA A 29 -6.01 12.12 8.93
N ILE A 30 -5.86 12.49 10.22
CA ILE A 30 -5.13 11.66 11.20
C ILE A 30 -5.89 10.36 11.48
N SER A 31 -7.23 10.38 11.57
CA SER A 31 -8.01 9.15 11.75
C SER A 31 -7.89 8.21 10.56
N THR A 32 -7.80 8.74 9.34
CA THR A 32 -7.58 7.95 8.12
C THR A 32 -6.18 7.34 8.13
N PHE A 33 -5.15 8.12 8.48
CA PHE A 33 -3.78 7.65 8.63
C PHE A 33 -3.66 6.52 9.67
N PHE A 34 -4.17 6.73 10.89
CA PHE A 34 -4.17 5.72 11.95
C PHE A 34 -5.00 4.49 11.62
N GLY A 35 -6.17 4.69 11.02
CA GLY A 35 -7.04 3.61 10.59
C GLY A 35 -6.37 2.72 9.55
N PHE A 36 -5.72 3.31 8.56
CA PHE A 36 -5.01 2.59 7.51
C PHE A 36 -3.83 1.77 8.07
N GLN A 37 -3.01 2.33 8.97
CA GLN A 37 -1.94 1.59 9.65
C GLN A 37 -2.47 0.45 10.51
N THR A 38 -3.54 0.72 11.29
CA THR A 38 -4.17 -0.28 12.15
C THR A 38 -4.76 -1.43 11.32
N PHE A 39 -5.33 -1.12 10.16
CA PHE A 39 -5.86 -2.09 9.22
C PHE A 39 -4.78 -2.95 8.59
N GLY A 40 -3.68 -2.33 8.13
CA GLY A 40 -2.52 -3.06 7.59
C GLY A 40 -1.88 -3.97 8.63
N PHE A 41 -1.73 -3.49 9.87
CA PHE A 41 -1.29 -4.30 11.00
C PHE A 41 -2.26 -5.46 11.25
N PHE A 42 -3.57 -5.22 11.33
CA PHE A 42 -4.58 -6.26 11.52
C PHE A 42 -4.47 -7.38 10.47
N ILE A 43 -4.39 -7.03 9.18
CA ILE A 43 -4.30 -8.02 8.10
C ILE A 43 -3.00 -8.83 8.22
N SER A 44 -1.88 -8.15 8.46
CA SER A 44 -0.59 -8.82 8.48
C SER A 44 -0.44 -9.71 9.71
N PHE A 45 -0.84 -9.18 10.86
CA PHE A 45 -0.78 -9.90 12.13
C PHE A 45 -1.78 -11.05 12.17
N LEU A 46 -2.95 -10.92 11.53
CA LEU A 46 -3.89 -12.04 11.38
C LEU A 46 -3.24 -13.20 10.62
N ASN A 47 -2.48 -12.91 9.57
CA ASN A 47 -1.73 -13.93 8.82
C ASN A 47 -0.64 -14.53 9.71
N ASN A 48 0.33 -13.74 10.15
CA ASN A 48 1.56 -14.29 10.71
C ASN A 48 1.45 -14.71 12.18
N PHE A 49 0.45 -14.21 12.94
CA PHE A 49 0.24 -14.70 14.30
C PHE A 49 -0.65 -15.95 14.37
N LEU A 50 -1.74 -16.01 13.58
CA LEU A 50 -2.70 -17.12 13.65
C LEU A 50 -2.44 -18.23 12.62
N ARG A 51 -2.05 -17.91 11.37
CA ARG A 51 -1.91 -18.92 10.30
C ARG A 51 -0.69 -19.81 10.49
N GLU A 52 0.41 -19.28 11.00
CA GLU A 52 1.67 -20.02 11.18
C GLU A 52 1.65 -20.96 12.40
N ARG A 53 0.58 -20.94 13.20
CA ARG A 53 0.42 -21.89 14.29
C ARG A 53 -0.07 -23.23 13.73
N PRO A 54 0.66 -24.34 13.97
CA PRO A 54 0.29 -25.66 13.42
C PRO A 54 -1.12 -26.14 13.79
N SER A 55 -1.70 -25.61 14.88
CA SER A 55 -3.02 -25.98 15.38
C SER A 55 -4.18 -25.17 14.81
N ILE A 56 -3.92 -24.14 13.98
CA ILE A 56 -4.93 -23.24 13.44
C ILE A 56 -5.01 -23.43 11.92
N SER A 57 -6.17 -23.85 11.43
CA SER A 57 -6.41 -23.98 10.00
C SER A 57 -6.68 -22.63 9.34
N LEU A 58 -6.40 -22.53 8.03
CA LEU A 58 -6.72 -21.35 7.21
C LEU A 58 -8.20 -20.95 7.30
N ILE A 59 -9.11 -21.92 7.47
CA ILE A 59 -10.55 -21.68 7.67
C ILE A 59 -10.79 -20.90 8.97
N GLN A 60 -10.10 -21.26 10.06
CA GLN A 60 -10.24 -20.57 11.35
C GLN A 60 -9.72 -19.13 11.29
N VAL A 61 -8.60 -18.89 10.59
CA VAL A 61 -8.10 -17.54 10.31
C VAL A 61 -9.15 -16.73 9.53
N GLY A 62 -9.74 -17.34 8.50
CA GLY A 62 -10.81 -16.76 7.71
C GLY A 62 -12.05 -16.39 8.55
N ILE A 63 -12.44 -17.23 9.51
CA ILE A 63 -13.55 -16.94 10.43
C ILE A 63 -13.23 -15.70 11.30
N TYR A 64 -12.02 -15.61 11.84
CA TYR A 64 -11.63 -14.45 12.66
C TYR A 64 -11.68 -13.15 11.85
N ALA A 65 -11.12 -13.16 10.63
CA ALA A 65 -11.22 -12.02 9.72
C ALA A 65 -12.67 -11.65 9.40
N LEU A 66 -13.49 -12.65 9.08
CA LEU A 66 -14.90 -12.46 8.73
C LEU A 66 -15.69 -11.84 9.88
N VAL A 67 -15.46 -12.28 11.13
CA VAL A 67 -16.09 -11.71 12.33
C VAL A 67 -15.80 -10.21 12.43
N THR A 68 -14.56 -9.77 12.20
CA THR A 68 -14.21 -8.33 12.22
C THR A 68 -15.06 -7.52 11.25
N PHE A 69 -15.27 -7.99 10.01
CA PHE A 69 -16.12 -7.28 9.05
C PHE A 69 -17.62 -7.41 9.35
N ILE A 70 -18.06 -8.52 9.93
CA ILE A 70 -19.44 -8.69 10.42
C ILE A 70 -19.76 -7.67 11.54
N LEU A 71 -18.80 -7.36 12.42
CA LEU A 71 -19.01 -6.39 13.50
C LEU A 71 -19.36 -4.97 12.99
N VAL A 72 -18.97 -4.62 11.75
CA VAL A 72 -19.35 -3.34 11.13
C VAL A 72 -20.88 -3.22 10.99
N PHE A 73 -21.59 -4.32 10.72
CA PHE A 73 -23.05 -4.34 10.58
C PHE A 73 -23.74 -3.95 11.90
N PHE A 74 -23.15 -4.32 13.04
CA PHE A 74 -23.65 -3.98 14.36
C PHE A 74 -23.41 -2.51 14.74
N GLY A 75 -22.58 -1.78 13.98
CA GLY A 75 -22.37 -0.35 14.18
C GLY A 75 -23.64 0.49 14.08
N GLY A 76 -24.64 0.04 13.32
CA GLY A 76 -25.95 0.68 13.25
C GLY A 76 -26.65 0.77 14.61
N PHE A 77 -26.47 -0.22 15.49
CA PHE A 77 -26.98 -0.17 16.86
C PHE A 77 -26.27 0.89 17.69
N LEU A 78 -24.94 1.02 17.55
CA LEU A 78 -24.19 2.09 18.22
C LEU A 78 -24.75 3.45 17.82
N PHE A 79 -24.94 3.68 16.51
CA PHE A 79 -25.55 4.90 15.98
C PHE A 79 -26.98 5.15 16.49
N ALA A 80 -27.76 4.10 16.73
CA ALA A 80 -29.14 4.21 17.21
C ALA A 80 -29.23 4.50 18.72
N ILE A 81 -28.31 3.98 19.51
CA ILE A 81 -28.33 4.07 20.99
C ILE A 81 -27.66 5.36 21.46
N PHE A 82 -26.49 5.68 20.92
CA PHE A 82 -25.65 6.76 21.43
C PHE A 82 -25.88 8.06 20.64
N SER A 83 -25.71 9.19 21.34
CA SER A 83 -25.76 10.49 20.66
C SER A 83 -24.57 10.66 19.70
N LYS A 84 -24.78 11.40 18.60
CA LYS A 84 -23.71 11.77 17.66
C LYS A 84 -22.46 12.33 18.31
N ARG A 85 -22.64 13.19 19.33
CA ARG A 85 -21.53 13.84 20.03
C ARG A 85 -20.71 12.83 20.83
N ALA A 86 -21.38 11.91 21.51
CA ALA A 86 -20.72 10.84 22.24
C ALA A 86 -19.96 9.91 21.28
N LEU A 87 -20.61 9.45 20.20
CA LEU A 87 -19.98 8.58 19.21
C LEU A 87 -18.78 9.21 18.51
N PHE A 88 -18.84 10.51 18.22
CA PHE A 88 -17.71 11.22 17.66
C PHE A 88 -16.46 11.11 18.55
N LEU A 89 -16.58 11.38 19.86
CA LEU A 89 -15.45 11.23 20.77
C LEU A 89 -15.05 9.75 20.96
N VAL A 90 -16.01 8.84 21.04
CA VAL A 90 -15.74 7.40 21.20
C VAL A 90 -14.91 6.87 20.03
N PHE A 91 -15.31 7.18 18.79
CA PHE A 91 -14.60 6.71 17.60
C PHE A 91 -13.17 7.24 17.56
N ILE A 92 -12.98 8.53 17.78
CA ILE A 92 -11.64 9.13 17.78
C ILE A 92 -10.79 8.57 18.93
N SER A 93 -11.36 8.40 20.12
CA SER A 93 -10.63 7.88 21.28
C SER A 93 -10.19 6.43 21.06
N ILE A 94 -11.07 5.58 20.50
CA ILE A 94 -10.73 4.18 20.21
C ILE A 94 -9.68 4.08 19.11
N ILE A 95 -9.77 4.89 18.05
CA ILE A 95 -8.75 4.89 16.98
C ILE A 95 -7.38 5.28 17.56
N CYS A 96 -7.31 6.33 18.40
CA CYS A 96 -6.05 6.75 19.02
C CYS A 96 -5.53 5.72 20.02
N ALA A 97 -6.40 5.21 20.90
CA ALA A 97 -6.04 4.20 21.88
C ALA A 97 -5.53 2.93 21.19
N SER A 98 -6.19 2.49 20.11
CA SER A 98 -5.76 1.32 19.34
C SER A 98 -4.36 1.53 18.77
N ARG A 99 -4.08 2.70 18.17
CA ARG A 99 -2.73 2.96 17.64
C ARG A 99 -1.67 3.02 18.73
N ILE A 100 -1.94 3.64 19.87
CA ILE A 100 -0.97 3.70 20.98
C ILE A 100 -0.73 2.30 21.55
N ILE A 101 -1.79 1.53 21.81
CA ILE A 101 -1.67 0.18 22.37
C ILE A 101 -0.88 -0.73 21.43
N ILE A 102 -1.19 -0.73 20.13
CA ILE A 102 -0.44 -1.53 19.13
C ILE A 102 1.05 -1.13 19.12
N GLN A 103 1.37 0.15 19.29
CA GLN A 103 2.75 0.64 19.28
C GLN A 103 3.60 0.12 20.44
N ILE A 104 2.99 -0.15 21.60
CA ILE A 104 3.73 -0.47 22.83
C ILE A 104 3.48 -1.87 23.38
N ASN A 105 2.45 -2.57 22.89
CA ASN A 105 2.04 -3.85 23.44
C ASN A 105 2.73 -5.02 22.72
N PRO A 106 3.61 -5.76 23.41
CA PRO A 106 4.30 -6.90 22.82
C PRO A 106 3.48 -8.19 22.86
N TRP A 107 2.27 -8.19 23.44
CA TRP A 107 1.45 -9.40 23.62
C TRP A 107 0.53 -9.64 22.41
N PRO A 108 0.79 -10.68 21.59
CA PRO A 108 0.09 -10.86 20.32
C PRO A 108 -1.45 -10.92 20.38
N PRO A 109 -2.10 -11.70 21.28
CA PRO A 109 -3.56 -11.79 21.29
C PRO A 109 -4.26 -10.45 21.52
N LEU A 110 -3.71 -9.61 22.40
CA LEU A 110 -4.24 -8.27 22.65
C LEU A 110 -3.98 -7.34 21.47
N SER A 111 -2.78 -7.36 20.89
CA SER A 111 -2.48 -6.54 19.70
C SER A 111 -3.41 -6.87 18.54
N LEU A 112 -3.68 -8.16 18.29
CA LEU A 112 -4.63 -8.59 17.26
C LEU A 112 -6.06 -8.11 17.55
N ALA A 113 -6.55 -8.31 18.77
CA ALA A 113 -7.90 -7.91 19.16
C ALA A 113 -8.10 -6.38 19.10
N VAL A 114 -7.10 -5.63 19.54
CA VAL A 114 -7.08 -4.16 19.47
C VAL A 114 -7.02 -3.68 18.02
N ALA A 115 -6.23 -4.33 17.17
CA ALA A 115 -6.17 -3.99 15.74
C ALA A 115 -7.49 -4.28 15.01
N ALA A 116 -8.15 -5.40 15.34
CA ALA A 116 -9.48 -5.72 14.85
C ALA A 116 -10.51 -4.67 15.29
N ALA A 117 -10.53 -4.31 16.58
CA ALA A 117 -11.41 -3.27 17.12
C ALA A 117 -11.14 -1.90 16.47
N GLY A 118 -9.88 -1.47 16.41
CA GLY A 118 -9.48 -0.21 15.78
C GLY A 118 -9.88 -0.15 14.30
N THR A 119 -9.76 -1.25 13.56
CA THR A 119 -10.24 -1.39 12.18
C THR A 119 -11.75 -1.17 12.08
N VAL A 120 -12.54 -1.85 12.92
CA VAL A 120 -14.01 -1.68 12.94
C VAL A 120 -14.38 -0.24 13.24
N PHE A 121 -13.81 0.35 14.29
CA PHE A 121 -14.12 1.72 14.69
C PHE A 121 -13.66 2.77 13.67
N TRP A 122 -12.57 2.51 12.96
CA TRP A 122 -12.17 3.34 11.81
C TRP A 122 -13.21 3.28 10.69
N ILE A 123 -13.67 2.09 10.29
CA ILE A 123 -14.73 1.94 9.27
C ILE A 123 -16.03 2.66 9.72
N LEU A 124 -16.41 2.52 10.99
CA LEU A 124 -17.57 3.24 11.56
C LEU A 124 -17.37 4.76 11.54
N SER A 125 -16.15 5.24 11.75
CA SER A 125 -15.85 6.68 11.64
C SER A 125 -16.04 7.20 10.21
N ILE A 126 -15.69 6.40 9.19
CA ILE A 126 -15.93 6.76 7.78
C ILE A 126 -17.43 6.91 7.52
N ILE A 127 -18.25 5.96 8.00
CA ILE A 127 -19.73 6.03 7.90
C ILE A 127 -20.26 7.30 8.59
N PHE A 128 -19.72 7.65 9.76
CA PHE A 128 -20.08 8.87 10.48
C PHE A 128 -19.76 10.13 9.68
N PHE A 129 -18.55 10.24 9.12
CA PHE A 129 -18.16 11.40 8.33
C PHE A 129 -18.94 11.51 7.01
N ILE A 130 -19.27 10.38 6.38
CA ILE A 130 -20.17 10.34 5.22
C ILE A 130 -21.54 10.94 5.58
N SER A 131 -22.10 10.59 6.73
CA SER A 131 -23.35 11.21 7.21
C SER A 131 -23.20 12.73 7.35
N LEU A 132 -22.07 13.23 7.88
CA LEU A 132 -21.84 14.67 7.99
C LEU A 132 -21.71 15.37 6.64
N VAL A 133 -21.15 14.70 5.63
CA VAL A 133 -21.09 15.20 4.24
C VAL A 133 -22.48 15.25 3.62
N GLN A 134 -23.28 14.20 3.81
CA GLN A 134 -24.68 14.13 3.34
C GLN A 134 -25.58 15.19 4.01
N GLU A 135 -25.31 15.50 5.28
CA GLU A 135 -25.95 16.60 6.02
C GLU A 135 -25.44 17.99 5.61
N LYS A 136 -24.44 18.08 4.73
CA LYS A 136 -23.76 19.31 4.30
C LYS A 136 -23.08 20.08 5.43
N LYS A 137 -22.78 19.41 6.55
CA LYS A 137 -22.00 20.00 7.65
C LYS A 137 -20.51 20.02 7.34
N VAL A 138 -20.05 19.02 6.60
CA VAL A 138 -18.68 18.94 6.07
C VAL A 138 -18.77 18.99 4.55
N GLY A 139 -18.09 19.94 3.93
CA GLY A 139 -18.05 20.00 2.47
C GLY A 139 -17.19 18.88 1.89
N LEU A 140 -17.68 18.22 0.83
CA LEU A 140 -16.95 17.14 0.16
C LEU A 140 -15.57 17.61 -0.34
N PHE A 141 -15.54 18.61 -1.23
CA PHE A 141 -14.31 19.12 -1.85
C PHE A 141 -13.45 20.06 -1.00
N PRO A 142 -14.00 20.95 -0.16
CA PRO A 142 -13.15 21.84 0.64
C PRO A 142 -12.57 21.16 1.89
N VAL A 143 -13.13 20.04 2.35
CA VAL A 143 -12.70 19.39 3.60
C VAL A 143 -12.56 17.88 3.42
N PHE A 144 -13.66 17.13 3.32
CA PHE A 144 -13.64 15.66 3.47
C PHE A 144 -12.70 14.94 2.51
N PHE A 145 -12.79 15.25 1.20
CA PHE A 145 -11.97 14.62 0.18
C PHE A 145 -10.48 14.95 0.34
N PRO A 146 -10.05 16.23 0.45
CA PRO A 146 -8.66 16.54 0.77
C PRO A 146 -8.16 15.88 2.05
N SER A 147 -8.98 15.81 3.12
CA SER A 147 -8.57 15.22 4.39
C SER A 147 -8.32 13.72 4.32
N MET A 148 -9.25 12.96 3.73
CA MET A 148 -9.05 11.52 3.53
C MET A 148 -7.84 11.25 2.65
N PHE A 149 -7.71 12.01 1.54
CA PHE A 149 -6.58 11.86 0.63
C PHE A 149 -5.26 12.22 1.31
N SER A 150 -5.22 13.25 2.17
CA SER A 150 -4.05 13.58 2.99
C SER A 150 -3.67 12.48 3.96
N GLY A 151 -4.65 11.81 4.57
CA GLY A 151 -4.40 10.67 5.45
C GLY A 151 -3.71 9.51 4.72
N PHE A 152 -4.22 9.15 3.54
CA PHE A 152 -3.59 8.12 2.70
C PHE A 152 -2.23 8.57 2.15
N ALA A 153 -2.11 9.83 1.69
CA ALA A 153 -0.86 10.39 1.20
C ALA A 153 0.22 10.43 2.28
N ALA A 154 -0.14 10.79 3.51
CA ALA A 154 0.77 10.74 4.65
C ALA A 154 1.19 9.30 4.97
N ALA A 155 0.26 8.33 4.89
CA ALA A 155 0.60 6.91 5.05
C ALA A 155 1.65 6.47 4.03
N THR A 156 1.38 6.66 2.74
CA THR A 156 2.34 6.29 1.67
C THR A 156 3.65 7.07 1.75
N GLY A 157 3.59 8.37 2.04
CA GLY A 157 4.77 9.24 2.10
C GLY A 157 5.72 8.88 3.24
N ILE A 158 5.18 8.73 4.46
CA ILE A 158 5.96 8.30 5.63
C ILE A 158 6.48 6.88 5.41
N TYR A 159 5.65 5.99 4.87
CA TYR A 159 6.03 4.62 4.55
C TYR A 159 7.23 4.56 3.58
N GLY A 160 7.20 5.36 2.51
CA GLY A 160 8.32 5.49 1.58
C GLY A 160 9.57 6.05 2.23
N MET A 161 9.44 7.13 3.02
CA MET A 161 10.56 7.76 3.73
C MET A 161 11.28 6.81 4.68
N LEU A 162 10.56 5.86 5.28
CA LEU A 162 11.10 4.86 6.20
C LEU A 162 11.57 3.58 5.47
N GLY A 163 11.82 3.66 4.16
CA GLY A 163 12.31 2.55 3.36
C GLY A 163 11.32 1.39 3.29
N THR A 164 10.02 1.67 3.35
CA THR A 164 8.92 0.68 3.42
C THR A 164 8.84 -0.13 4.72
N TYR A 165 9.45 0.35 5.80
CA TYR A 165 9.26 -0.19 7.15
C TYR A 165 8.35 0.74 7.98
N ASP A 166 7.05 0.46 7.99
CA ASP A 166 6.03 1.35 8.58
C ASP A 166 6.28 1.59 10.10
N LEU A 167 5.93 2.80 10.57
CA LEU A 167 5.97 3.21 11.97
C LEU A 167 5.26 2.24 12.92
N VAL A 168 4.20 1.57 12.45
CA VAL A 168 3.44 0.63 13.29
C VAL A 168 4.28 -0.56 13.77
N TRP A 169 5.35 -0.90 13.05
CA TRP A 169 6.26 -2.00 13.37
C TRP A 169 7.52 -1.54 14.14
N GLN A 170 7.74 -0.23 14.25
CA GLN A 170 8.93 0.32 14.89
C GLN A 170 8.71 0.59 16.38
N ASP A 171 9.43 -0.08 17.27
CA ASP A 171 9.30 0.07 18.73
C ASP A 171 10.15 1.22 19.33
N ASN A 172 10.71 2.08 18.48
CA ASN A 172 11.61 3.15 18.91
C ASN A 172 10.88 4.39 19.47
N ALA A 173 11.62 5.20 20.24
CA ALA A 173 11.08 6.41 20.88
C ALA A 173 10.53 7.44 19.88
N PHE A 174 11.12 7.52 18.68
CA PHE A 174 10.65 8.43 17.63
C PHE A 174 9.24 8.08 17.17
N ALA A 175 8.99 6.80 16.86
CA ALA A 175 7.67 6.33 16.45
C ALA A 175 6.63 6.58 17.54
N LEU A 176 6.94 6.27 18.80
CA LEU A 176 6.04 6.50 19.93
C LEU A 176 5.72 7.99 20.15
N LEU A 177 6.74 8.86 20.08
CA LEU A 177 6.56 10.32 20.23
C LEU A 177 5.69 10.88 19.10
N LEU A 178 5.92 10.47 17.85
CA LEU A 178 5.15 10.92 16.70
C LEU A 178 3.68 10.47 16.80
N VAL A 179 3.42 9.19 17.12
CA VAL A 179 2.06 8.66 17.32
C VAL A 179 1.36 9.36 18.47
N SER A 180 2.06 9.63 19.57
CA SER A 180 1.51 10.35 20.72
C SER A 180 1.17 11.81 20.38
N ALA A 181 2.05 12.51 19.64
CA ALA A 181 1.82 13.88 19.19
C ALA A 181 0.61 13.98 18.25
N LEU A 182 0.51 13.06 17.28
CA LEU A 182 -0.64 12.99 16.36
C LEU A 182 -1.94 12.66 17.12
N SER A 183 -1.88 11.74 18.09
CA SER A 183 -3.01 11.39 18.97
C SER A 183 -3.49 12.60 19.80
N ALA A 184 -2.56 13.38 20.34
CA ALA A 184 -2.87 14.61 21.06
C ALA A 184 -3.51 15.66 20.13
N ALA A 185 -2.99 15.85 18.92
CA ALA A 185 -3.51 16.80 17.95
C ALA A 185 -4.95 16.46 17.49
N VAL A 186 -5.23 15.18 17.19
CA VAL A 186 -6.57 14.74 16.80
C VAL A 186 -7.55 14.80 17.97
N THR A 187 -7.13 14.41 19.18
CA THR A 187 -7.97 14.47 20.38
C THR A 187 -8.32 15.92 20.72
N TRP A 188 -7.34 16.83 20.70
CA TRP A 188 -7.57 18.26 20.90
C TRP A 188 -8.57 18.84 19.87
N SER A 189 -8.39 18.48 18.59
CA SER A 189 -9.27 18.92 17.52
C SER A 189 -10.69 18.38 17.69
N ALA A 190 -10.83 17.10 18.08
CA ALA A 190 -12.11 16.47 18.34
C ALA A 190 -12.84 17.10 19.54
N VAL A 191 -12.13 17.39 20.63
CA VAL A 191 -12.70 18.07 21.80
C VAL A 191 -13.19 19.49 21.44
N LYS A 192 -12.44 20.24 20.63
CA LYS A 192 -12.88 21.56 20.14
C LYS A 192 -14.13 21.49 19.28
N ILE A 193 -14.24 20.48 18.41
CA ILE A 193 -15.46 20.24 17.63
C ILE A 193 -16.63 19.85 18.55
N PHE A 194 -16.38 18.99 19.54
CA PHE A 194 -17.40 18.49 20.47
C PHE A 194 -18.10 19.61 21.26
N PHE A 195 -17.36 20.61 21.72
CA PHE A 195 -17.94 21.75 22.43
C PHE A 195 -18.75 22.70 21.53
N ASN A 196 -18.66 22.57 20.20
CA ASN A 196 -19.49 23.33 19.29
C ASN A 196 -20.91 22.73 19.20
N ARG A 197 -21.96 23.58 19.33
CA ARG A 197 -23.35 23.14 19.48
C ARG A 197 -24.01 22.59 18.19
N GLU A 198 -23.31 22.56 17.06
CA GLU A 198 -23.86 22.29 15.72
C GLU A 198 -24.15 20.80 15.37
N ILE A 199 -23.69 19.84 16.17
CA ILE A 199 -23.95 18.41 15.88
C ILE A 199 -25.40 18.03 16.29
N ASN A 200 -26.34 18.18 15.35
CA ASN A 200 -27.73 17.68 15.46
C ASN A 200 -27.83 16.17 15.79
N ARG A 201 -28.97 15.75 16.37
CA ARG A 201 -29.21 14.38 16.85
C ARG A 201 -29.38 13.33 15.74
N LYS A 202 -29.98 13.67 14.59
CA LYS A 202 -30.39 12.70 13.55
C LYS A 202 -29.39 12.56 12.41
N TYR A 203 -29.18 11.34 11.90
CA TYR A 203 -28.24 11.00 10.82
C TYR A 203 -28.85 11.14 9.42
N ALA A 204 -27.99 11.39 8.43
CA ALA A 204 -28.33 11.17 7.04
C ALA A 204 -28.01 9.71 6.67
N ASP A 205 -28.88 9.12 5.86
CA ASP A 205 -28.73 7.75 5.39
C ASP A 205 -29.02 7.72 3.90
N GLY A 206 -28.05 7.27 3.10
CA GLY A 206 -28.08 7.40 1.66
C GLY A 206 -29.31 6.76 0.99
N GLY A 207 -29.67 7.24 -0.19
CA GLY A 207 -30.66 6.58 -1.03
C GLY A 207 -30.16 5.23 -1.60
N ARG A 208 -31.01 4.54 -2.38
CA ARG A 208 -30.62 3.26 -3.04
C ARG A 208 -29.37 3.40 -3.90
N SER A 209 -29.24 4.53 -4.61
CA SER A 209 -28.08 4.76 -5.46
C SER A 209 -26.78 4.88 -4.66
N VAL A 210 -26.82 5.55 -3.50
CA VAL A 210 -25.69 5.67 -2.58
C VAL A 210 -25.29 4.30 -2.02
N PHE A 211 -26.28 3.49 -1.64
CA PHE A 211 -26.05 2.12 -1.14
C PHE A 211 -25.19 1.31 -2.11
N TYR A 212 -25.60 1.20 -3.38
CA TYR A 212 -24.85 0.38 -4.36
C TYR A 212 -23.46 0.92 -4.67
N THR A 213 -23.26 2.24 -4.60
CA THR A 213 -21.95 2.85 -4.86
C THR A 213 -21.00 2.72 -3.66
N LEU A 214 -21.54 2.75 -2.43
CA LEU A 214 -20.73 2.69 -1.22
C LEU A 214 -20.12 1.30 -0.98
N ILE A 215 -20.73 0.24 -1.52
CA ILE A 215 -20.19 -1.13 -1.46
C ILE A 215 -18.77 -1.21 -2.08
N ALA A 216 -18.46 -0.36 -3.06
CA ALA A 216 -17.16 -0.38 -3.75
C ALA A 216 -15.98 0.16 -2.92
N ILE A 217 -16.19 0.88 -1.82
CA ILE A 217 -15.10 1.56 -1.10
C ILE A 217 -14.05 0.57 -0.58
N MET A 218 -14.47 -0.55 0.03
CA MET A 218 -13.53 -1.52 0.60
C MET A 218 -12.83 -2.37 -0.49
N PRO A 219 -13.50 -2.85 -1.55
CA PRO A 219 -12.81 -3.42 -2.73
C PRO A 219 -11.79 -2.45 -3.37
N LEU A 220 -12.09 -1.15 -3.41
CA LEU A 220 -11.14 -0.14 -3.88
C LEU A 220 -9.90 -0.07 -2.96
N ILE A 221 -10.06 -0.15 -1.63
CA ILE A 221 -8.94 -0.20 -0.69
C ILE A 221 -8.07 -1.45 -0.91
N PHE A 222 -8.66 -2.61 -1.20
CA PHE A 222 -7.89 -3.82 -1.58
C PHE A 222 -6.97 -3.56 -2.76
N LEU A 223 -7.50 -2.98 -3.84
CA LEU A 223 -6.73 -2.67 -5.04
C LEU A 223 -5.67 -1.59 -4.82
N GLN A 224 -5.96 -0.64 -3.92
CA GLN A 224 -5.02 0.40 -3.50
C GLN A 224 -3.82 -0.20 -2.78
N LEU A 225 -4.06 -1.11 -1.83
CA LEU A 225 -3.04 -1.83 -1.09
C LEU A 225 -2.26 -2.79 -1.98
N TYR A 226 -2.93 -3.49 -2.89
CA TYR A 226 -2.32 -4.45 -3.79
C TYR A 226 -1.35 -3.80 -4.78
N ARG A 227 -1.77 -2.69 -5.43
CA ARG A 227 -1.02 -2.13 -6.57
C ARG A 227 -0.66 -0.65 -6.42
N PHE A 228 -1.62 0.22 -6.15
CA PHE A 228 -1.42 1.66 -6.40
C PHE A 228 -0.67 2.43 -5.32
N GLN A 229 -0.63 1.94 -4.07
CA GLN A 229 0.17 2.51 -2.98
C GLN A 229 1.23 1.54 -2.47
N ASN A 230 1.50 0.49 -3.24
CA ASN A 230 2.45 -0.54 -2.87
C ASN A 230 3.83 -0.23 -3.44
N ILE A 231 4.60 0.55 -2.69
CA ILE A 231 5.95 0.99 -3.08
C ILE A 231 6.85 -0.22 -3.35
N ALA A 232 6.86 -1.19 -2.43
CA ALA A 232 7.70 -2.39 -2.52
C ALA A 232 7.36 -3.25 -3.74
N ALA A 233 6.07 -3.51 -4.00
CA ALA A 233 5.68 -4.26 -5.20
C ALA A 233 6.04 -3.50 -6.49
N LEU A 234 5.92 -2.18 -6.51
CA LEU A 234 6.37 -1.38 -7.64
C LEU A 234 7.89 -1.50 -7.83
N SER A 235 8.69 -1.40 -6.77
CA SER A 235 10.15 -1.59 -6.82
C SER A 235 10.52 -2.98 -7.34
N ALA A 236 9.90 -4.03 -6.80
CA ALA A 236 10.18 -5.41 -7.17
C ALA A 236 9.88 -5.70 -8.65
N VAL A 237 8.74 -5.24 -9.17
CA VAL A 237 8.29 -5.57 -10.54
C VAL A 237 8.88 -4.62 -11.59
N SER A 238 9.13 -3.35 -11.25
CA SER A 238 9.73 -2.37 -12.16
C SER A 238 11.26 -2.44 -12.20
N GLY A 239 11.89 -2.99 -11.17
CA GLY A 239 13.35 -2.96 -10.99
C GLY A 239 13.87 -1.62 -10.46
N PHE A 240 13.00 -0.67 -10.13
CA PHE A 240 13.39 0.57 -9.47
C PHE A 240 13.69 0.36 -7.98
N ASN A 241 14.47 1.28 -7.42
CA ASN A 241 14.63 1.37 -5.97
C ASN A 241 13.39 2.01 -5.32
N ASN A 242 13.25 1.84 -4.00
CA ASN A 242 12.12 2.34 -3.23
C ASN A 242 11.91 3.86 -3.34
N ILE A 243 12.98 4.64 -3.47
CA ILE A 243 12.88 6.10 -3.60
C ILE A 243 12.19 6.50 -4.91
N ILE A 244 12.61 5.90 -6.02
CA ILE A 244 12.02 6.15 -7.34
C ILE A 244 10.57 5.66 -7.36
N SER A 245 10.30 4.44 -6.87
CA SER A 245 8.95 3.88 -6.80
C SER A 245 8.00 4.74 -5.96
N ALA A 246 8.44 5.19 -4.78
CA ALA A 246 7.67 6.11 -3.94
C ALA A 246 7.39 7.43 -4.66
N SER A 247 8.41 7.98 -5.34
CA SER A 247 8.28 9.22 -6.10
C SER A 247 7.26 9.11 -7.23
N VAL A 248 7.27 8.00 -7.97
CA VAL A 248 6.28 7.71 -9.02
C VAL A 248 4.86 7.69 -8.46
N ILE A 249 4.64 6.98 -7.34
CA ILE A 249 3.32 6.88 -6.71
C ILE A 249 2.86 8.27 -6.23
N ILE A 250 3.71 9.02 -5.54
CA ILE A 250 3.38 10.37 -5.03
C ILE A 250 3.06 11.32 -6.19
N VAL A 251 3.87 11.34 -7.24
CA VAL A 251 3.61 12.18 -8.43
C VAL A 251 2.30 11.79 -9.09
N SER A 252 1.99 10.49 -9.20
CA SER A 252 0.70 10.05 -9.74
C SER A 252 -0.49 10.50 -8.88
N ASN A 253 -0.35 10.50 -7.55
CA ASN A 253 -1.36 11.03 -6.62
C ASN A 253 -1.56 12.54 -6.82
N ILE A 254 -0.47 13.31 -7.01
CA ILE A 254 -0.53 14.76 -7.30
C ILE A 254 -1.27 15.01 -8.61
N ILE A 255 -0.91 14.30 -9.68
CA ILE A 255 -1.56 14.44 -11.01
C ILE A 255 -3.05 14.13 -10.89
N ALA A 256 -3.40 13.00 -10.28
CA ALA A 256 -4.78 12.60 -10.07
C ALA A 256 -5.57 13.66 -9.29
N PHE A 257 -5.00 14.17 -8.20
CA PHE A 257 -5.61 15.20 -7.39
C PHE A 257 -5.84 16.50 -8.19
N VAL A 258 -4.83 16.98 -8.92
CA VAL A 258 -4.95 18.20 -9.74
C VAL A 258 -6.03 18.06 -10.80
N LEU A 259 -6.09 16.92 -11.50
CA LEU A 259 -7.11 16.65 -12.52
C LEU A 259 -8.52 16.64 -11.92
N ILE A 260 -8.73 15.89 -10.84
CA ILE A 260 -10.03 15.76 -10.17
C ILE A 260 -10.47 17.11 -9.60
N TYR A 261 -9.57 17.82 -8.92
CA TYR A 261 -9.90 19.09 -8.28
C TYR A 261 -10.22 20.17 -9.32
N SER A 262 -9.46 20.23 -10.42
CA SER A 262 -9.75 21.14 -11.54
C SER A 262 -11.11 20.86 -12.18
N TYR A 263 -11.46 19.58 -12.34
CA TYR A 263 -12.78 19.16 -12.82
C TYR A 263 -13.90 19.54 -11.83
N ALA A 264 -13.71 19.25 -10.54
CA ALA A 264 -14.71 19.52 -9.50
C ALA A 264 -15.01 21.03 -9.37
N VAL A 265 -13.98 21.89 -9.43
CA VAL A 265 -14.14 23.35 -9.36
C VAL A 265 -14.80 23.91 -10.62
N SER A 266 -14.50 23.38 -11.80
CA SER A 266 -15.09 23.83 -13.07
C SER A 266 -16.54 23.36 -13.26
N SER A 267 -16.95 22.29 -12.60
CA SER A 267 -18.25 21.63 -12.78
C SER A 267 -19.37 22.14 -11.87
N LEU A 268 -19.28 23.37 -11.33
CA LEU A 268 -20.25 23.91 -10.36
C LEU A 268 -21.68 24.15 -10.92
N ASN A 269 -21.90 24.00 -12.24
CA ASN A 269 -23.23 24.00 -12.88
C ASN A 269 -23.28 22.97 -14.02
N ILE A 270 -23.47 21.69 -13.67
CA ILE A 270 -23.47 20.61 -14.66
C ILE A 270 -24.75 20.66 -15.50
N SER A 271 -24.62 21.08 -16.76
CA SER A 271 -25.64 20.86 -17.78
C SER A 271 -25.76 19.37 -18.13
N VAL A 272 -26.82 18.98 -18.83
CA VAL A 272 -26.96 17.60 -19.36
C VAL A 272 -25.72 17.17 -20.16
N ALA A 273 -25.09 18.09 -20.91
CA ALA A 273 -23.84 17.83 -21.64
C ALA A 273 -22.65 17.56 -20.71
N GLY A 274 -22.52 18.30 -19.61
CA GLY A 274 -21.48 18.05 -18.60
C GLY A 274 -21.65 16.68 -17.92
N ALA A 275 -22.88 16.26 -17.65
CA ALA A 275 -23.16 14.95 -17.07
C ALA A 275 -22.89 13.80 -18.06
N TRP A 276 -23.11 14.00 -19.36
CA TRP A 276 -22.69 13.08 -20.41
C TRP A 276 -21.17 12.94 -20.49
N LEU A 277 -20.43 14.05 -20.47
CA LEU A 277 -18.96 14.04 -20.46
C LEU A 277 -18.41 13.30 -19.24
N LYS A 278 -19.01 13.53 -18.05
CA LYS A 278 -18.67 12.80 -16.83
C LYS A 278 -18.81 11.29 -17.01
N LEU A 279 -19.89 10.84 -17.65
CA LEU A 279 -20.12 9.43 -17.94
C LEU A 279 -19.08 8.88 -18.93
N LEU A 280 -18.77 9.59 -20.01
CA LEU A 280 -17.76 9.18 -20.98
C LEU A 280 -16.37 9.06 -20.36
N PHE A 281 -15.94 10.05 -19.57
CA PHE A 281 -14.68 9.98 -18.83
C PHE A 281 -14.66 8.83 -17.82
N THR A 282 -15.79 8.55 -17.18
CA THR A 282 -15.89 7.41 -16.26
C THR A 282 -15.75 6.07 -17.00
N ILE A 283 -16.36 5.91 -18.17
CA ILE A 283 -16.20 4.69 -19.00
C ILE A 283 -14.73 4.54 -19.43
N ALA A 284 -14.09 5.61 -19.91
CA ALA A 284 -12.69 5.59 -20.28
C ALA A 284 -11.78 5.26 -19.09
N ALA A 285 -12.03 5.85 -17.92
CA ALA A 285 -11.31 5.57 -16.69
C ALA A 285 -11.48 4.09 -16.26
N VAL A 286 -12.69 3.52 -16.37
CA VAL A 286 -12.88 2.08 -16.09
C VAL A 286 -12.04 1.22 -17.02
N LEU A 287 -11.99 1.52 -18.32
CA LEU A 287 -11.17 0.74 -19.26
C LEU A 287 -9.68 0.78 -18.89
N ILE A 288 -9.13 1.97 -18.61
CA ILE A 288 -7.73 2.12 -18.18
C ILE A 288 -7.49 1.41 -16.83
N PHE A 289 -8.44 1.53 -15.89
CA PHE A 289 -8.39 0.87 -14.61
C PHE A 289 -8.34 -0.66 -14.74
N LEU A 290 -9.14 -1.25 -15.62
CA LEU A 290 -9.10 -2.70 -15.89
C LEU A 290 -7.80 -3.12 -16.56
N LEU A 291 -7.34 -2.36 -17.57
CA LEU A 291 -6.06 -2.61 -18.25
C LEU A 291 -4.85 -2.53 -17.31
N SER A 292 -4.97 -1.78 -16.20
CA SER A 292 -3.92 -1.69 -15.19
C SER A 292 -3.68 -2.99 -14.42
N PHE A 293 -4.58 -3.98 -14.52
CA PHE A 293 -4.45 -5.31 -13.91
C PHE A 293 -4.14 -6.42 -14.91
N TRP A 294 -3.82 -6.08 -16.16
CA TRP A 294 -3.38 -7.06 -17.14
C TRP A 294 -2.07 -7.74 -16.67
N PRO A 295 -1.96 -9.08 -16.78
CA PRO A 295 -0.85 -9.84 -16.21
C PRO A 295 0.48 -9.66 -16.96
N GLU A 296 1.55 -10.22 -16.37
CA GLU A 296 2.88 -10.42 -17.00
C GLU A 296 3.64 -9.16 -17.44
N THR A 297 3.31 -8.01 -16.86
CA THR A 297 4.02 -6.77 -17.15
C THR A 297 5.18 -6.55 -16.18
N ARG A 298 6.29 -6.00 -16.69
CA ARG A 298 7.49 -5.65 -15.91
C ARG A 298 8.07 -4.31 -16.36
N GLY A 299 9.00 -3.78 -15.58
CA GLY A 299 9.75 -2.56 -15.94
C GLY A 299 8.83 -1.35 -16.17
N GLY A 300 9.18 -0.53 -17.16
CA GLY A 300 8.45 0.70 -17.47
C GLY A 300 6.97 0.49 -17.85
N PHE A 301 6.61 -0.67 -18.42
CA PHE A 301 5.21 -0.94 -18.77
C PHE A 301 4.35 -1.20 -17.53
N TYR A 302 4.87 -1.94 -16.54
CA TYR A 302 4.22 -2.09 -15.23
C TYR A 302 4.06 -0.73 -14.54
N THR A 303 5.09 0.13 -14.60
CA THR A 303 5.03 1.49 -14.06
C THR A 303 3.93 2.33 -14.73
N ALA A 304 3.81 2.26 -16.06
CA ALA A 304 2.76 2.96 -16.80
C ALA A 304 1.34 2.47 -16.41
N GLN A 305 1.16 1.17 -16.22
CA GLN A 305 -0.08 0.60 -15.70
C GLN A 305 -0.40 1.09 -14.28
N ALA A 306 0.59 1.07 -13.38
CA ALA A 306 0.41 1.55 -12.01
C ALA A 306 0.01 3.03 -11.97
N VAL A 307 0.67 3.89 -12.74
CA VAL A 307 0.38 5.34 -12.81
C VAL A 307 -0.99 5.62 -13.42
N SER A 308 -1.26 5.08 -14.61
CA SER A 308 -2.54 5.32 -15.31
C SER A 308 -3.73 4.69 -14.59
N GLY A 309 -3.53 3.52 -13.98
CA GLY A 309 -4.48 2.86 -13.11
C GLY A 309 -4.77 3.67 -11.85
N ASN A 310 -3.76 4.24 -11.18
CA ASN A 310 -3.95 5.08 -10.00
C ASN A 310 -4.75 6.36 -10.32
N ILE A 311 -4.45 7.02 -11.45
CA ILE A 311 -5.23 8.19 -11.89
C ILE A 311 -6.70 7.81 -12.13
N SER A 312 -6.93 6.68 -12.80
CA SER A 312 -8.28 6.16 -13.08
C SER A 312 -9.01 5.74 -11.80
N TYR A 313 -8.31 5.12 -10.87
CA TYR A 313 -8.79 4.77 -9.53
C TYR A 313 -9.28 6.01 -8.79
N CYS A 314 -8.45 7.06 -8.72
CA CYS A 314 -8.82 8.30 -8.03
C CYS A 314 -10.04 8.94 -8.68
N TRP A 315 -10.16 8.88 -10.02
CA TRP A 315 -11.37 9.33 -10.72
C TRP A 315 -12.59 8.53 -10.28
N LEU A 316 -12.52 7.19 -10.24
CA LEU A 316 -13.63 6.35 -9.78
C LEU A 316 -14.03 6.65 -8.34
N LEU A 317 -13.04 6.81 -7.44
CA LEU A 317 -13.27 7.20 -6.05
C LEU A 317 -13.98 8.56 -5.97
N PHE A 318 -13.56 9.53 -6.77
CA PHE A 318 -14.23 10.83 -6.87
C PHE A 318 -15.69 10.69 -7.30
N ILE A 319 -15.98 9.93 -8.35
CA ILE A 319 -17.35 9.74 -8.86
C ILE A 319 -18.24 9.08 -7.80
N ILE A 320 -17.70 8.09 -7.07
CA ILE A 320 -18.39 7.40 -5.99
C ILE A 320 -18.66 8.36 -4.81
N LEU A 321 -17.65 9.10 -4.36
CA LEU A 321 -17.79 10.05 -3.24
C LEU A 321 -18.73 11.22 -3.58
N ASP A 322 -18.68 11.74 -4.81
CA ASP A 322 -19.61 12.76 -5.29
C ASP A 322 -21.05 12.25 -5.27
N ARG A 323 -21.27 10.99 -5.64
CA ARG A 323 -22.59 10.37 -5.53
C ARG A 323 -23.04 10.19 -4.08
N ILE A 324 -22.13 9.75 -3.21
CA ILE A 324 -22.39 9.57 -1.77
C ILE A 324 -22.78 10.91 -1.11
N ALA A 325 -22.19 12.03 -1.57
CA ALA A 325 -22.50 13.37 -1.08
C ALA A 325 -23.82 13.96 -1.61
N GLY A 326 -24.47 13.31 -2.59
CA GLY A 326 -25.72 13.76 -3.21
C GLY A 326 -26.90 13.87 -2.23
N LYS A 327 -27.95 14.64 -2.61
CA LYS A 327 -29.09 14.96 -1.73
C LYS A 327 -29.81 13.70 -1.21
N ASN A 328 -30.12 13.76 0.09
CA ASN A 328 -31.04 12.88 0.79
C ASN A 328 -32.40 12.88 0.06
N THR A 329 -32.78 11.79 -0.61
CA THR A 329 -34.08 11.68 -1.30
C THR A 329 -35.23 11.35 -0.35
N SER A 330 -34.93 10.88 0.85
CA SER A 330 -35.90 10.74 1.94
C SER A 330 -35.82 11.98 2.82
N GLY A 331 -36.88 12.79 2.86
CA GLY A 331 -36.98 14.01 3.66
C GLY A 331 -36.89 13.81 5.18
N ASP A 332 -36.86 12.56 5.65
CA ASP A 332 -36.81 12.22 7.07
C ASP A 332 -35.40 11.87 7.51
N ALA A 333 -34.88 12.66 8.45
CA ALA A 333 -33.61 12.36 9.09
C ALA A 333 -33.75 11.07 9.94
N ALA A 334 -32.80 10.14 9.76
CA ALA A 334 -32.84 8.81 10.34
C ALA A 334 -32.30 8.78 11.78
N SER A 335 -32.75 7.82 12.57
CA SER A 335 -32.18 7.53 13.89
C SER A 335 -30.76 6.97 13.79
N ALA A 336 -30.46 6.22 12.73
CA ALA A 336 -29.15 5.66 12.43
C ALA A 336 -28.96 5.50 10.91
N PRO A 337 -27.70 5.55 10.40
CA PRO A 337 -27.39 5.42 8.98
C PRO A 337 -27.30 3.94 8.55
N TRP A 338 -28.41 3.21 8.65
CA TRP A 338 -28.46 1.76 8.42
C TRP A 338 -28.03 1.36 7.01
N LYS A 339 -28.48 2.07 5.96
CA LYS A 339 -28.10 1.73 4.58
C LYS A 339 -26.60 1.96 4.36
N ASN A 340 -26.06 3.08 4.85
CA ASN A 340 -24.63 3.34 4.76
C ASN A 340 -23.81 2.28 5.53
N THR A 341 -24.32 1.83 6.68
CA THR A 341 -23.69 0.76 7.50
C THR A 341 -23.69 -0.57 6.75
N TYR A 342 -24.84 -1.00 6.23
CA TYR A 342 -24.97 -2.24 5.47
C TYR A 342 -24.11 -2.24 4.20
N ALA A 343 -24.13 -1.16 3.43
CA ALA A 343 -23.31 -1.08 2.22
C ALA A 343 -21.81 -1.17 2.51
N THR A 344 -21.33 -0.44 3.52
CA THR A 344 -19.92 -0.51 3.95
C THR A 344 -19.55 -1.89 4.50
N GLY A 345 -20.44 -2.51 5.29
CA GLY A 345 -20.25 -3.87 5.80
C GLY A 345 -20.15 -4.91 4.69
N ILE A 346 -21.03 -4.86 3.69
CA ILE A 346 -20.96 -5.72 2.49
C ILE A 346 -19.65 -5.47 1.74
N GLY A 347 -19.25 -4.21 1.59
CA GLY A 347 -17.94 -3.87 1.03
C GLY A 347 -16.80 -4.53 1.80
N GLY A 348 -16.83 -4.49 3.14
CA GLY A 348 -15.83 -5.14 3.99
C GLY A 348 -15.76 -6.65 3.79
N ILE A 349 -16.90 -7.32 3.67
CA ILE A 349 -16.96 -8.74 3.33
C ILE A 349 -16.35 -9.01 1.95
N LEU A 350 -16.63 -8.16 0.94
CA LEU A 350 -16.03 -8.30 -0.39
C LEU A 350 -14.51 -8.08 -0.36
N PHE A 351 -14.02 -7.11 0.40
CA PHE A 351 -12.59 -6.94 0.64
C PHE A 351 -11.99 -8.23 1.20
N PHE A 352 -12.61 -8.79 2.24
CA PHE A 352 -12.14 -10.04 2.85
C PHE A 352 -12.11 -11.17 1.82
N ILE A 353 -13.18 -11.37 1.05
CA ILE A 353 -13.25 -12.42 0.03
C ILE A 353 -12.12 -12.25 -0.99
N PHE A 354 -11.93 -11.06 -1.55
CA PHE A 354 -10.88 -10.83 -2.55
C PHE A 354 -9.47 -11.02 -1.97
N ALA A 355 -9.20 -10.48 -0.78
CA ALA A 355 -7.91 -10.64 -0.12
C ALA A 355 -7.64 -12.10 0.26
N PHE A 356 -8.62 -12.79 0.86
CA PHE A 356 -8.50 -14.16 1.31
C PHE A 356 -8.33 -15.14 0.14
N ILE A 357 -9.09 -14.98 -0.95
CA ILE A 357 -8.90 -15.84 -2.14
C ILE A 357 -7.54 -15.54 -2.79
N TYR A 358 -7.13 -14.27 -2.87
CA TYR A 358 -5.83 -13.91 -3.47
C TYR A 358 -4.66 -14.52 -2.69
N TYR A 359 -4.58 -14.27 -1.38
CA TYR A 359 -3.46 -14.77 -0.58
C TYR A 359 -3.58 -16.26 -0.24
N GLY A 360 -4.80 -16.78 -0.09
CA GLY A 360 -5.04 -18.21 0.08
C GLY A 360 -4.62 -19.02 -1.15
N SER A 361 -4.63 -18.43 -2.36
CA SER A 361 -4.18 -19.10 -3.57
C SER A 361 -2.70 -19.49 -3.60
N TYR A 362 -1.91 -19.00 -2.63
CA TYR A 362 -0.51 -19.41 -2.44
C TYR A 362 -0.40 -20.72 -1.64
N ASP A 363 -1.44 -21.11 -0.90
CA ASP A 363 -1.51 -22.38 -0.17
C ASP A 363 -2.34 -23.44 -0.88
N MET A 364 -3.29 -23.01 -1.72
CA MET A 364 -4.22 -23.91 -2.39
C MET A 364 -4.30 -23.60 -3.87
N LYS A 365 -4.42 -24.65 -4.67
CA LYS A 365 -4.68 -24.53 -6.10
C LYS A 365 -6.12 -24.06 -6.33
N LEU A 366 -6.26 -23.01 -7.13
CA LEU A 366 -7.56 -22.49 -7.57
C LEU A 366 -7.84 -22.91 -9.02
N PRO A 367 -9.12 -22.99 -9.45
CA PRO A 367 -9.47 -23.32 -10.83
C PRO A 367 -9.26 -22.15 -11.82
N PHE A 368 -8.58 -21.10 -11.39
CA PHE A 368 -8.33 -19.87 -12.14
C PHE A 368 -7.02 -19.23 -11.68
N GLU A 369 -6.45 -18.38 -12.54
CA GLU A 369 -5.18 -17.70 -12.32
C GLU A 369 -5.30 -16.58 -11.28
N ARG A 370 -4.25 -16.39 -10.47
CA ARG A 370 -4.23 -15.42 -9.35
C ARG A 370 -4.51 -13.98 -9.79
N TRP A 371 -4.01 -13.58 -10.97
CA TRP A 371 -4.17 -12.23 -11.49
C TRP A 371 -5.64 -11.88 -11.80
N GLN A 372 -6.51 -12.87 -11.95
CA GLN A 372 -7.92 -12.65 -12.24
C GLN A 372 -8.67 -12.07 -11.02
N ILE A 373 -8.20 -12.31 -9.80
CA ILE A 373 -8.85 -11.85 -8.57
C ILE A 373 -8.86 -10.31 -8.44
N PRO A 374 -7.71 -9.60 -8.53
CA PRO A 374 -7.73 -8.14 -8.52
C PRO A 374 -8.47 -7.56 -9.74
N LEU A 375 -8.46 -8.24 -10.90
CA LEU A 375 -9.25 -7.81 -12.05
C LEU A 375 -10.76 -7.89 -11.77
N VAL A 376 -11.25 -8.96 -11.15
CA VAL A 376 -12.68 -9.11 -10.78
C VAL A 376 -13.09 -8.04 -9.76
N ALA A 377 -12.25 -7.77 -8.76
CA ALA A 377 -12.48 -6.68 -7.83
C ALA A 377 -12.53 -5.31 -8.55
N ALA A 378 -11.68 -5.11 -9.56
CA ALA A 378 -11.65 -3.89 -10.37
C ALA A 378 -12.90 -3.75 -11.26
N VAL A 379 -13.38 -4.85 -11.86
CA VAL A 379 -14.66 -4.89 -12.61
C VAL A 379 -15.81 -4.48 -11.70
N PHE A 380 -15.89 -5.06 -10.49
CA PHE A 380 -16.92 -4.74 -9.53
C PHE A 380 -16.92 -3.23 -9.18
N ALA A 381 -15.76 -2.69 -8.80
CA ALA A 381 -15.63 -1.27 -8.47
C ALA A 381 -15.91 -0.34 -9.67
N GLY A 382 -15.47 -0.73 -10.87
CA GLY A 382 -15.74 0.00 -12.11
C GLY A 382 -17.23 0.06 -12.45
N LEU A 383 -17.97 -1.04 -12.27
CA LEU A 383 -19.42 -1.08 -12.44
C LEU A 383 -20.14 -0.15 -11.46
N CYS A 384 -19.72 -0.12 -10.19
CA CYS A 384 -20.23 0.84 -9.20
C CYS A 384 -19.97 2.30 -9.62
N GLY A 385 -18.78 2.59 -10.15
CA GLY A 385 -18.44 3.92 -10.68
C GLY A 385 -19.28 4.34 -11.89
N ILE A 386 -19.48 3.44 -12.86
CA ILE A 386 -20.36 3.68 -14.02
C ILE A 386 -21.80 3.89 -13.55
N PHE A 387 -22.29 3.07 -12.62
CA PHE A 387 -23.62 3.21 -12.05
C PHE A 387 -23.80 4.58 -11.39
N ALA A 388 -22.83 5.03 -10.58
CA ALA A 388 -22.84 6.37 -9.99
C ALA A 388 -22.97 7.47 -11.07
N ALA A 389 -22.19 7.41 -12.14
CA ALA A 389 -22.22 8.38 -13.23
C ALA A 389 -23.54 8.37 -14.02
N ILE A 390 -24.09 7.17 -14.32
CA ILE A 390 -25.40 7.02 -15.00
C ILE A 390 -26.51 7.68 -14.19
N PHE A 391 -26.50 7.51 -12.87
CA PHE A 391 -27.50 8.12 -12.01
C PHE A 391 -27.42 9.65 -12.01
N THR A 392 -26.22 10.22 -11.90
CA THR A 392 -26.03 11.67 -12.04
C THR A 392 -26.57 12.16 -13.38
N PHE A 393 -26.28 11.44 -14.47
CA PHE A 393 -26.77 11.77 -15.79
C PHE A 393 -28.31 11.74 -15.90
N ARG A 394 -28.94 10.68 -15.37
CA ARG A 394 -30.40 10.54 -15.36
C ARG A 394 -31.08 11.68 -14.58
N GLU A 395 -30.56 12.03 -13.41
CA GLU A 395 -31.10 13.11 -12.59
C GLU A 395 -31.06 14.46 -13.32
N GLN A 396 -29.93 14.79 -13.95
CA GLN A 396 -29.80 16.03 -14.73
C GLN A 396 -30.74 16.05 -15.95
N ARG A 397 -30.89 14.91 -16.63
CA ARG A 397 -31.81 14.79 -17.77
C ARG A 397 -33.27 14.95 -17.33
N LEU A 398 -33.65 14.39 -16.17
CA LEU A 398 -34.99 14.53 -15.61
C LEU A 398 -35.27 15.98 -15.20
N GLN A 399 -34.32 16.66 -14.55
CA GLN A 399 -34.44 18.07 -14.19
C GLN A 399 -34.58 18.98 -15.42
N ALA A 400 -33.86 18.67 -16.50
CA ALA A 400 -33.99 19.38 -17.78
C ALA A 400 -35.36 19.14 -18.44
N LYS A 401 -35.90 17.90 -18.35
CA LYS A 401 -37.23 17.54 -18.90
C LYS A 401 -38.39 18.12 -18.09
N SER A 402 -38.26 18.24 -16.77
CA SER A 402 -39.34 18.71 -15.88
C SER A 402 -39.57 20.23 -15.93
N GLY A 403 -38.97 20.95 -16.89
CA GLY A 403 -39.28 22.35 -17.14
C GLY A 403 -38.91 23.33 -16.01
N ILE A 404 -38.06 22.94 -15.06
CA ILE A 404 -37.65 23.81 -13.93
C ILE A 404 -36.78 25.01 -14.39
N PHE A 405 -36.48 25.10 -15.70
CA PHE A 405 -35.89 26.28 -16.35
C PHE A 405 -36.86 27.07 -17.25
N ALA A 406 -38.13 26.66 -17.41
CA ALA A 406 -39.09 27.33 -18.29
C ALA A 406 -39.91 28.45 -17.62
N ALA A 407 -39.61 28.81 -16.35
CA ALA A 407 -40.29 29.89 -15.63
C ALA A 407 -39.47 31.18 -15.47
N SER A 408 -38.37 31.36 -16.22
CA SER A 408 -37.61 32.63 -16.23
C SER A 408 -37.32 33.19 -17.62
N CYS A 409 -37.86 32.59 -18.69
CA CYS A 409 -37.74 33.11 -20.05
C CYS A 409 -39.05 32.90 -20.81
N LYS A 410 -40.13 33.56 -20.38
CA LYS A 410 -41.29 33.86 -21.24
C LYS A 410 -42.22 34.88 -20.60
N GLU A 411 -41.85 36.14 -20.74
CA GLU A 411 -42.72 37.30 -20.89
C GLU A 411 -41.77 38.32 -21.56
N ILE A 412 -41.92 38.67 -22.83
CA ILE A 412 -42.92 39.61 -23.32
C ILE A 412 -43.11 39.35 -24.83
N ASN A 413 -44.36 39.28 -25.26
CA ASN A 413 -44.78 39.41 -26.65
C ASN A 413 -45.39 40.82 -26.77
N PRO A 414 -44.90 41.76 -27.60
CA PRO A 414 -45.53 43.07 -27.74
C PRO A 414 -46.54 43.06 -28.90
N GLY A 415 -47.78 43.42 -28.61
CA GLY A 415 -48.79 43.59 -29.65
C GLY A 415 -50.18 43.87 -29.09
N SER A 416 -50.42 45.08 -28.57
CA SER A 416 -51.65 45.85 -28.84
C SER A 416 -51.64 47.21 -28.15
N THR A 417 -52.09 48.18 -28.93
CA THR A 417 -52.29 49.62 -28.76
C THR A 417 -53.23 50.06 -27.64
N LEU A 418 -53.02 51.27 -27.10
CA LEU A 418 -53.98 52.39 -26.88
C LEU A 418 -53.29 53.45 -25.99
N LYS A 419 -52.74 54.56 -26.52
CA LYS A 419 -53.31 55.91 -26.80
C LYS A 419 -53.86 56.71 -25.59
N ASN A 420 -53.38 57.97 -25.55
CA ASN A 420 -53.93 59.21 -24.95
C ASN A 420 -53.67 59.45 -23.44
N LYS A 421 -53.37 60.66 -22.95
CA LYS A 421 -52.99 61.98 -23.51
C LYS A 421 -52.72 62.96 -22.33
N ASP A 422 -52.08 64.09 -22.63
CA ASP A 422 -52.14 65.41 -21.95
C ASP A 422 -51.18 65.77 -20.78
N LYS A 423 -50.11 66.49 -21.18
CA LYS A 423 -49.68 67.89 -20.85
C LYS A 423 -49.35 68.36 -19.40
N PRO A 424 -48.52 69.42 -19.25
CA PRO A 424 -47.44 69.49 -18.25
C PRO A 424 -47.55 70.67 -17.26
N ALA A 425 -46.74 70.62 -16.19
CA ALA A 425 -46.31 71.80 -15.43
C ALA A 425 -44.89 71.57 -14.88
N GLU A 426 -44.10 72.64 -14.96
CA GLU A 426 -42.66 72.80 -14.69
C GLU A 426 -42.47 73.45 -13.28
N PRO A 427 -41.26 73.85 -12.84
CA PRO A 427 -40.46 73.15 -11.82
C PRO A 427 -40.29 73.95 -10.51
N THR A 428 -39.83 73.29 -9.45
CA THR A 428 -39.05 73.96 -8.39
C THR A 428 -37.90 73.05 -7.97
N ASP A 429 -36.70 73.56 -8.23
CA ASP A 429 -35.39 73.04 -7.90
C ASP A 429 -35.14 72.99 -6.38
N ILE A 430 -34.34 72.01 -5.94
CA ILE A 430 -32.94 72.19 -5.48
C ILE A 430 -32.52 70.93 -4.71
N GLU A 431 -31.62 70.19 -5.37
CA GLU A 431 -30.40 69.53 -4.88
C GLU A 431 -30.48 68.67 -3.59
N ASP A 432 -30.16 67.37 -3.66
CA ASP A 432 -28.79 66.86 -3.80
C ASP A 432 -28.77 65.32 -3.59
N SER A 433 -28.26 64.56 -4.57
CA SER A 433 -27.61 63.24 -4.40
C SER A 433 -27.48 62.54 -5.76
N ALA A 434 -26.26 62.58 -6.28
CA ALA A 434 -25.86 61.91 -7.52
C ALA A 434 -26.14 60.40 -7.46
N SER A 435 -27.20 60.02 -8.18
CA SER A 435 -27.32 58.86 -9.07
C SER A 435 -26.35 57.70 -8.88
N GLY A 436 -26.89 56.65 -8.26
CA GLY A 436 -26.43 55.30 -8.45
C GLY A 436 -26.58 54.86 -9.90
N THR A 437 -25.47 54.47 -10.51
CA THR A 437 -25.48 53.55 -11.65
C THR A 437 -25.59 52.13 -11.11
N ASN A 438 -26.83 51.64 -11.00
CA ASN A 438 -27.12 50.21 -10.81
C ASN A 438 -26.74 49.44 -12.08
N GLN A 439 -25.44 49.22 -12.29
CA GLN A 439 -25.00 48.08 -13.09
C GLN A 439 -25.28 46.82 -12.27
N ALA A 440 -26.30 46.07 -12.68
CA ALA A 440 -26.47 44.67 -12.33
C ALA A 440 -25.23 43.90 -12.82
N LYS A 441 -24.18 43.89 -12.01
CA LYS A 441 -23.04 42.99 -12.17
C LYS A 441 -23.59 41.57 -11.99
N THR A 442 -23.70 40.85 -13.10
CA THR A 442 -23.67 39.39 -13.15
C THR A 442 -22.34 38.93 -12.56
N GLY A 443 -22.26 38.96 -11.22
CA GLY A 443 -21.09 38.57 -10.48
C GLY A 443 -20.89 37.07 -10.63
N LYS A 444 -20.06 36.66 -11.59
CA LYS A 444 -19.13 35.56 -11.34
C LYS A 444 -18.33 35.95 -10.10
N LYS A 445 -18.83 35.60 -8.91
CA LYS A 445 -18.02 35.66 -7.69
C LYS A 445 -16.92 34.61 -7.87
N ARG A 446 -15.77 35.08 -8.34
CA ARG A 446 -14.52 34.34 -8.37
C ARG A 446 -14.24 33.94 -6.91
N ILE A 447 -14.27 32.64 -6.63
CA ILE A 447 -13.92 32.05 -5.34
C ILE A 447 -12.42 32.30 -5.17
N THR A 448 -12.04 33.38 -4.50
CA THR A 448 -10.64 33.84 -4.35
C THR A 448 -10.25 34.04 -2.88
N GLY A 449 -10.84 33.30 -1.95
CA GLY A 449 -10.44 33.32 -0.55
C GLY A 449 -9.33 32.32 -0.24
N LEU A 450 -8.14 32.78 0.14
CA LEU A 450 -7.00 31.95 0.57
C LEU A 450 -7.35 30.95 1.70
N LYS A 451 -8.36 31.27 2.53
CA LYS A 451 -8.88 30.43 3.62
C LYS A 451 -9.74 29.24 3.16
N GLU A 452 -10.27 29.27 1.95
CA GLU A 452 -11.18 28.22 1.43
C GLU A 452 -10.40 27.01 0.88
N PHE A 453 -9.11 27.18 0.60
CA PHE A 453 -8.22 26.15 0.06
C PHE A 453 -7.16 25.65 1.05
N THR A 454 -7.23 26.02 2.33
CA THR A 454 -6.24 25.60 3.34
C THR A 454 -6.05 24.09 3.40
N ALA A 455 -7.13 23.30 3.33
CA ALA A 455 -7.08 21.85 3.27
C ALA A 455 -6.33 21.33 2.03
N VAL A 456 -6.48 22.01 0.90
CA VAL A 456 -5.81 21.67 -0.37
C VAL A 456 -4.32 21.99 -0.29
N TYR A 457 -3.94 23.13 0.29
CA TYR A 457 -2.54 23.47 0.50
C TYR A 457 -1.86 22.50 1.45
N ILE A 458 -2.51 22.11 2.56
CA ILE A 458 -1.98 21.10 3.47
C ILE A 458 -1.81 19.77 2.74
N LEU A 459 -2.77 19.37 1.92
CA LEU A 459 -2.63 18.16 1.11
C LEU A 459 -1.43 18.21 0.16
N LEU A 460 -1.26 19.31 -0.58
CA LEU A 460 -0.11 19.47 -1.47
C LEU A 460 1.21 19.42 -0.68
N LEU A 461 1.27 20.02 0.50
CA LEU A 461 2.43 19.91 1.39
C LEU A 461 2.68 18.46 1.84
N THR A 462 1.64 17.71 2.22
CA THR A 462 1.79 16.29 2.60
C THR A 462 2.26 15.40 1.44
N LEU A 463 1.99 15.78 0.20
CA LEU A 463 2.46 15.06 -0.99
C LEU A 463 3.90 15.47 -1.36
N ILE A 464 4.25 16.76 -1.28
CA ILE A 464 5.55 17.27 -1.74
C ILE A 464 6.65 17.03 -0.69
N PHE A 465 6.33 17.14 0.59
CA PHE A 465 7.32 17.06 1.67
C PHE A 465 8.13 15.74 1.67
N PRO A 466 7.51 14.55 1.50
CA PRO A 466 8.26 13.31 1.40
C PRO A 466 9.26 13.30 0.23
N LEU A 467 8.89 13.86 -0.94
CA LEU A 467 9.79 13.91 -2.11
C LEU A 467 11.08 14.68 -1.82
N ILE A 468 10.99 15.75 -1.02
CA ILE A 468 12.15 16.57 -0.65
C ILE A 468 13.09 15.78 0.27
N LEU A 469 12.52 15.03 1.22
CA LEU A 469 13.31 14.24 2.19
C LEU A 469 13.94 12.99 1.58
N MET A 470 13.36 12.47 0.49
CA MET A 470 13.85 11.28 -0.21
C MET A 470 14.89 11.61 -1.30
N LEU A 471 15.40 12.85 -1.36
CA LEU A 471 16.45 13.21 -2.31
C LEU A 471 17.71 12.36 -2.06
N PRO A 472 18.34 11.81 -3.11
CA PRO A 472 19.48 10.92 -2.95
C PRO A 472 20.60 11.59 -2.15
N GLN A 473 21.04 10.95 -1.07
CA GLN A 473 22.30 11.33 -0.43
C GLN A 473 23.45 10.73 -1.23
N LYS A 474 24.46 11.56 -1.52
CA LYS A 474 25.65 11.15 -2.26
C LYS A 474 26.52 10.29 -1.33
N ASN A 475 26.39 8.98 -1.45
CA ASN A 475 27.31 8.06 -0.81
C ASN A 475 28.46 7.76 -1.77
N ASN A 476 29.69 8.02 -1.33
CA ASN A 476 30.86 7.53 -2.04
C ASN A 476 31.06 6.07 -1.61
N PRO A 477 31.23 5.12 -2.55
CA PRO A 477 31.58 3.76 -2.18
C PRO A 477 32.92 3.78 -1.46
N GLU A 478 32.96 3.29 -0.22
CA GLU A 478 34.22 3.01 0.44
C GLU A 478 34.84 1.77 -0.20
N ILE A 479 36.10 1.90 -0.64
CA ILE A 479 36.91 0.76 -1.07
C ILE A 479 37.24 -0.03 0.19
N ARG A 480 36.62 -1.21 0.34
CA ARG A 480 36.83 -2.08 1.50
C ARG A 480 38.01 -3.02 1.27
N THR A 481 38.84 -3.17 2.30
CA THR A 481 40.01 -4.05 2.30
C THR A 481 39.59 -5.52 2.19
N ILE A 482 40.26 -6.25 1.31
CA ILE A 482 40.07 -7.69 1.09
C ILE A 482 40.43 -8.45 2.37
N LYS A 483 39.59 -9.41 2.78
CA LYS A 483 39.87 -10.32 3.90
C LYS A 483 40.42 -11.65 3.36
N ASP A 484 41.31 -12.28 4.12
CA ASP A 484 41.85 -13.63 3.85
C ASP A 484 40.81 -14.76 4.04
N SER A 485 39.63 -14.44 4.54
CA SER A 485 38.49 -15.35 4.73
C SER A 485 37.18 -14.58 4.64
N VAL A 486 36.15 -15.22 4.09
CA VAL A 486 34.80 -14.64 3.96
C VAL A 486 33.84 -15.38 4.86
N ARG A 487 33.05 -14.63 5.65
CA ARG A 487 31.99 -15.22 6.46
C ARG A 487 30.69 -15.28 5.67
N VAL A 488 30.27 -16.49 5.34
CA VAL A 488 29.04 -16.77 4.58
C VAL A 488 27.96 -17.25 5.55
N MET A 489 26.75 -16.74 5.37
CA MET A 489 25.59 -17.04 6.21
C MET A 489 24.41 -17.51 5.35
N ASP A 490 23.70 -18.52 5.82
CA ASP A 490 22.41 -18.96 5.30
C ASP A 490 21.33 -18.60 6.33
N TYR A 491 20.21 -18.04 5.86
CA TYR A 491 19.15 -17.62 6.76
C TYR A 491 17.77 -17.49 6.08
N ASN A 492 16.85 -18.40 6.40
CA ASN A 492 15.43 -18.21 6.14
C ASN A 492 14.89 -17.15 7.11
N ILE A 493 14.40 -16.03 6.57
CA ILE A 493 13.99 -14.85 7.36
C ILE A 493 12.49 -14.74 7.57
N HIS A 494 11.72 -15.78 7.21
CA HIS A 494 10.30 -15.86 7.51
C HIS A 494 9.52 -14.59 7.12
N GLN A 495 9.82 -14.07 5.92
CA GLN A 495 9.15 -12.89 5.37
C GLN A 495 9.34 -11.60 6.19
N GLY A 496 10.28 -11.60 7.14
CA GLY A 496 10.53 -10.51 8.07
C GLY A 496 9.86 -10.66 9.44
N PHE A 497 9.16 -11.76 9.70
CA PHE A 497 8.35 -11.97 10.90
C PHE A 497 9.06 -12.81 11.96
N ASN A 498 9.02 -12.33 13.20
CA ASN A 498 9.53 -13.07 14.34
C ASN A 498 8.57 -14.20 14.77
N ILE A 499 9.01 -15.07 15.69
CA ILE A 499 8.20 -16.20 16.20
C ILE A 499 6.90 -15.81 16.93
N LYS A 500 6.65 -14.50 17.12
CA LYS A 500 5.42 -13.95 17.70
C LYS A 500 4.48 -13.34 16.66
N GLY A 501 4.85 -13.36 15.37
CA GLY A 501 4.08 -12.82 14.26
C GLY A 501 4.23 -11.31 14.06
N PHE A 502 5.21 -10.65 14.70
CA PHE A 502 5.50 -9.23 14.43
C PHE A 502 6.55 -9.09 13.32
N LEU A 503 6.33 -8.17 12.40
CA LEU A 503 7.34 -7.78 11.42
C LEU A 503 8.48 -7.06 12.15
N ASP A 504 9.67 -7.66 12.19
CA ASP A 504 10.79 -7.20 13.01
C ASP A 504 12.12 -7.28 12.22
N LEU A 505 12.23 -6.39 11.24
CA LEU A 505 13.38 -6.34 10.34
C LEU A 505 14.67 -5.94 11.06
N GLU A 506 14.57 -5.14 12.12
CA GLU A 506 15.74 -4.71 12.90
C GLU A 506 16.33 -5.89 13.69
N SER A 507 15.52 -6.77 14.27
CA SER A 507 16.03 -7.98 14.91
C SER A 507 16.74 -8.90 13.90
N ILE A 508 16.20 -9.06 12.69
CA ILE A 508 16.86 -9.83 11.62
C ILE A 508 18.21 -9.19 11.23
N ALA A 509 18.25 -7.87 11.03
CA ALA A 509 19.48 -7.16 10.71
C ALA A 509 20.54 -7.32 11.81
N ARG A 510 20.16 -7.19 13.09
CA ARG A 510 21.08 -7.38 14.23
C ARG A 510 21.61 -8.81 14.31
N VAL A 511 20.81 -9.81 13.97
CA VAL A 511 21.27 -11.20 13.89
C VAL A 511 22.34 -11.34 12.81
N ILE A 512 22.12 -10.81 11.61
CA ILE A 512 23.12 -10.86 10.52
C ILE A 512 24.40 -10.10 10.91
N GLU A 513 24.26 -8.90 11.48
CA GLU A 513 25.36 -8.03 11.90
C GLU A 513 26.20 -8.68 13.03
N SER A 514 25.55 -9.24 14.05
CA SER A 514 26.23 -9.90 15.18
C SER A 514 26.92 -11.21 14.80
N ASN A 515 26.42 -11.90 13.77
CA ASN A 515 27.11 -13.04 13.17
C ASN A 515 28.28 -12.62 12.29
N GLY A 516 28.52 -11.33 12.05
CA GLY A 516 29.66 -10.83 11.29
C GLY A 516 29.64 -11.24 9.82
N ALA A 517 28.46 -11.57 9.26
CA ALA A 517 28.32 -12.05 7.89
C ALA A 517 28.87 -11.02 6.89
N ASP A 518 29.61 -11.50 5.90
CA ASP A 518 30.10 -10.71 4.78
C ASP A 518 29.26 -10.96 3.51
N VAL A 519 28.73 -12.18 3.37
CA VAL A 519 27.74 -12.58 2.36
C VAL A 519 26.63 -13.35 3.06
N VAL A 520 25.37 -13.08 2.72
CA VAL A 520 24.21 -13.79 3.25
C VAL A 520 23.28 -14.25 2.13
N ALA A 521 22.96 -15.54 2.13
CA ALA A 521 21.91 -16.17 1.35
C ALA A 521 20.62 -16.14 2.17
N LEU A 522 19.56 -15.55 1.61
CA LEU A 522 18.28 -15.33 2.27
C LEU A 522 17.15 -16.03 1.53
N GLN A 523 16.32 -16.75 2.27
CA GLN A 523 15.09 -17.36 1.79
C GLN A 523 13.86 -16.64 2.35
N GLU A 524 12.71 -16.82 1.70
CA GLU A 524 11.44 -16.19 2.08
C GLU A 524 11.47 -14.66 2.12
N VAL A 525 12.21 -14.05 1.19
CA VAL A 525 12.33 -12.61 1.12
C VAL A 525 11.07 -12.03 0.45
N SER A 526 10.26 -11.33 1.25
CA SER A 526 9.03 -10.66 0.81
C SER A 526 9.28 -9.20 0.39
N ARG A 527 8.64 -8.78 -0.70
CA ARG A 527 8.77 -7.45 -1.33
C ARG A 527 7.40 -6.89 -1.74
N GLY A 528 6.56 -6.60 -0.75
CA GLY A 528 5.27 -5.94 -1.02
C GLY A 528 4.02 -6.80 -0.93
N TRP A 529 4.05 -7.99 -0.32
CA TRP A 529 2.79 -8.67 0.03
C TRP A 529 2.00 -7.87 1.07
N VAL A 530 0.70 -7.64 0.81
CA VAL A 530 -0.18 -6.87 1.71
C VAL A 530 -0.35 -7.57 3.06
N VAL A 531 -0.31 -8.90 3.07
CA VAL A 531 -0.35 -9.72 4.30
C VAL A 531 0.97 -9.71 5.08
N ASN A 532 2.02 -9.08 4.55
CA ASN A 532 3.34 -9.00 5.17
C ASN A 532 3.77 -7.56 5.45
N GLY A 533 2.80 -6.70 5.78
CA GLY A 533 3.04 -5.28 6.01
C GLY A 533 3.44 -4.50 4.77
N SER A 534 3.42 -5.12 3.58
CA SER A 534 3.85 -4.58 2.29
C SER A 534 5.33 -4.16 2.22
N ALA A 535 6.17 -4.59 3.15
CA ALA A 535 7.57 -4.14 3.24
C ALA A 535 8.43 -4.68 2.09
N ASP A 536 9.41 -3.89 1.64
CA ASP A 536 10.52 -4.36 0.80
C ASP A 536 11.67 -4.80 1.70
N VAL A 537 11.58 -6.03 2.22
CA VAL A 537 12.57 -6.59 3.15
C VAL A 537 13.96 -6.65 2.51
N TYR A 538 14.00 -6.96 1.21
CA TYR A 538 15.21 -7.03 0.41
C TYR A 538 15.98 -5.70 0.39
N GLU A 539 15.31 -4.60 0.00
CA GLU A 539 15.97 -3.30 -0.09
C GLU A 539 16.27 -2.72 1.29
N TRP A 540 15.36 -2.90 2.27
CA TRP A 540 15.55 -2.40 3.63
C TRP A 540 16.76 -3.05 4.32
N LEU A 541 16.87 -4.38 4.29
CA LEU A 541 18.00 -5.09 4.91
C LEU A 541 19.32 -4.72 4.27
N SER A 542 19.37 -4.65 2.94
CA SER A 542 20.58 -4.26 2.21
C SER A 542 21.09 -2.88 2.61
N GLN A 543 20.19 -1.90 2.74
CA GLN A 543 20.55 -0.55 3.18
C GLN A 543 20.98 -0.53 4.65
N ARG A 544 20.24 -1.22 5.53
CA ARG A 544 20.52 -1.26 6.98
C ARG A 544 21.84 -1.96 7.32
N LEU A 545 22.25 -2.95 6.53
CA LEU A 545 23.47 -3.75 6.72
C LEU A 545 24.67 -3.23 5.91
N ASP A 546 24.49 -2.19 5.10
CA ASP A 546 25.46 -1.70 4.11
C ASP A 546 25.99 -2.84 3.19
N MET A 547 25.07 -3.71 2.76
CA MET A 547 25.29 -4.82 1.83
C MET A 547 24.64 -4.47 0.49
N ASN A 548 25.20 -3.47 -0.18
CA ASN A 548 24.59 -2.85 -1.37
C ASN A 548 24.73 -3.70 -2.64
N TYR A 549 25.62 -4.69 -2.66
CA TYR A 549 25.68 -5.69 -3.73
C TYR A 549 24.65 -6.77 -3.43
N ARG A 550 23.60 -6.81 -4.22
CA ARG A 550 22.42 -7.63 -3.94
C ARG A 550 21.80 -8.19 -5.19
N LEU A 551 21.34 -9.43 -5.10
CA LEU A 551 20.61 -10.14 -6.14
C LEU A 551 19.32 -10.72 -5.55
N PHE A 552 18.26 -10.76 -6.35
CA PHE A 552 16.95 -11.29 -5.98
C PHE A 552 16.39 -12.14 -7.12
N MET A 553 15.89 -13.33 -6.81
CA MET A 553 15.18 -14.19 -7.75
C MET A 553 13.76 -14.45 -7.24
N PRO A 554 12.74 -13.94 -7.95
CA PRO A 554 11.36 -14.25 -7.62
C PRO A 554 11.06 -15.75 -7.73
N ALA A 555 10.05 -16.22 -7.01
CA ALA A 555 9.65 -17.62 -6.98
C ALA A 555 8.19 -17.78 -7.43
N SER A 556 7.24 -17.83 -6.49
CA SER A 556 5.81 -18.03 -6.78
C SER A 556 5.12 -16.83 -7.43
N ASP A 557 5.72 -15.65 -7.30
CA ASP A 557 5.32 -14.43 -7.98
C ASP A 557 6.54 -13.50 -8.11
N GLN A 558 6.32 -12.22 -8.41
CA GLN A 558 7.40 -11.23 -8.59
C GLN A 558 7.91 -10.59 -7.30
N VAL A 559 7.25 -10.85 -6.17
CA VAL A 559 7.45 -10.11 -4.92
C VAL A 559 7.88 -11.01 -3.77
N TRP A 560 8.03 -12.31 -3.97
CA TRP A 560 8.54 -13.25 -2.98
C TRP A 560 9.54 -14.22 -3.59
N GLY A 561 10.64 -14.50 -2.88
CA GLY A 561 11.67 -15.42 -3.36
C GLY A 561 12.96 -15.41 -2.55
N ASN A 562 14.06 -15.68 -3.23
CA ASN A 562 15.39 -15.82 -2.63
C ASN A 562 16.26 -14.60 -2.94
N ALA A 563 17.19 -14.27 -2.05
CA ALA A 563 18.14 -13.19 -2.24
C ALA A 563 19.56 -13.57 -1.82
N ILE A 564 20.54 -12.85 -2.36
CA ILE A 564 21.92 -12.83 -1.87
C ILE A 564 22.26 -11.37 -1.60
N LEU A 565 22.69 -11.05 -0.37
CA LEU A 565 23.23 -9.74 -0.01
C LEU A 565 24.72 -9.89 0.31
N SER A 566 25.53 -8.94 -0.16
CA SER A 566 26.98 -9.02 -0.06
C SER A 566 27.61 -7.65 0.20
N LYS A 567 28.70 -7.65 0.97
CA LYS A 567 29.62 -6.51 1.10
C LYS A 567 30.55 -6.35 -0.12
N TYR A 568 30.67 -7.39 -0.94
CA TYR A 568 31.53 -7.46 -2.12
C TYR A 568 30.72 -7.54 -3.42
N PRO A 569 31.27 -7.10 -4.57
CA PRO A 569 30.58 -7.19 -5.85
C PRO A 569 30.06 -8.60 -6.16
N LEU A 570 28.86 -8.65 -6.74
CA LEU A 570 28.20 -9.89 -7.14
C LEU A 570 28.05 -9.92 -8.65
N LYS A 571 28.45 -11.04 -9.26
CA LYS A 571 28.19 -11.34 -10.65
C LYS A 571 27.22 -12.51 -10.73
N LEU A 572 26.03 -12.27 -11.28
CA LEU A 572 25.04 -13.32 -11.50
C LEU A 572 25.58 -14.31 -12.55
N LEU A 573 25.70 -15.58 -12.17
CA LEU A 573 26.12 -16.66 -13.06
C LEU A 573 24.91 -17.37 -13.66
N ASP A 574 23.94 -17.73 -12.83
CA ASP A 574 22.68 -18.34 -13.25
C ASP A 574 21.56 -18.03 -12.24
N SER A 575 20.31 -18.01 -12.71
CA SER A 575 19.12 -17.98 -11.85
C SER A 575 17.92 -18.53 -12.58
N GLY A 576 17.02 -19.15 -11.81
CA GLY A 576 15.91 -19.85 -12.44
C GLY A 576 14.89 -20.36 -11.45
N PHE A 577 13.87 -20.97 -12.01
CA PHE A 577 12.84 -21.66 -11.25
C PHE A 577 13.18 -23.14 -11.16
N LEU A 578 12.90 -23.74 -10.01
CA LEU A 578 12.99 -25.19 -9.85
C LEU A 578 11.80 -25.87 -10.56
N PRO A 579 11.92 -27.16 -10.93
CA PRO A 579 10.85 -27.88 -11.61
C PRO A 579 9.52 -27.83 -10.84
N GLU A 580 8.43 -27.61 -11.58
CA GLU A 580 7.08 -27.43 -11.02
C GLU A 580 6.30 -28.75 -11.09
N PHE A 581 5.63 -29.12 -9.99
CA PHE A 581 4.91 -30.39 -9.83
C PHE A 581 3.44 -30.19 -9.45
N ASP A 582 2.79 -29.19 -10.05
CA ASP A 582 1.41 -28.81 -9.74
C ASP A 582 1.21 -28.36 -8.27
N THR A 583 2.26 -27.80 -7.66
CA THR A 583 2.26 -27.30 -6.29
C THR A 583 1.80 -25.84 -6.25
N PRO A 584 1.11 -25.39 -5.18
CA PRO A 584 0.70 -23.99 -5.05
C PRO A 584 1.89 -23.01 -5.05
N LEU A 585 3.03 -23.41 -4.48
CA LEU A 585 4.24 -22.61 -4.47
C LEU A 585 5.25 -23.12 -5.49
N ARG A 586 5.66 -22.24 -6.38
CA ARG A 586 6.86 -22.39 -7.23
C ARG A 586 8.09 -21.94 -6.46
N ARG A 587 9.21 -22.63 -6.65
CA ARG A 587 10.51 -22.37 -6.00
C ARG A 587 11.56 -21.85 -7.00
N SER A 588 12.62 -21.25 -6.50
CA SER A 588 13.69 -20.66 -7.33
C SER A 588 15.08 -20.86 -6.75
N TYR A 589 16.10 -20.50 -7.54
CA TYR A 589 17.49 -20.48 -7.12
C TYR A 589 18.22 -19.24 -7.67
N LEU A 590 19.30 -18.85 -7.00
CA LEU A 590 20.28 -17.85 -7.43
C LEU A 590 21.67 -18.45 -7.34
N LEU A 591 22.47 -18.34 -8.40
CA LEU A 591 23.90 -18.66 -8.38
C LEU A 591 24.70 -17.42 -8.77
N ALA A 592 25.56 -16.95 -7.87
CA ALA A 592 26.36 -15.76 -8.07
C ALA A 592 27.82 -15.96 -7.65
N GLU A 593 28.73 -15.34 -8.39
CA GLU A 593 30.14 -15.22 -8.04
C GLU A 593 30.33 -13.98 -7.15
N VAL A 594 31.00 -14.14 -6.02
CA VAL A 594 31.41 -13.06 -5.12
C VAL A 594 32.83 -12.65 -5.50
N GLU A 595 33.00 -11.41 -5.96
CA GLU A 595 34.30 -10.89 -6.40
C GLU A 595 35.12 -10.40 -5.20
N LEU A 596 36.11 -11.19 -4.79
CA LEU A 596 36.90 -10.94 -3.58
C LEU A 596 38.22 -10.19 -3.85
N THR A 597 38.61 -10.06 -5.12
CA THR A 597 39.75 -9.25 -5.55
C THR A 597 39.25 -8.01 -6.28
N GLY A 598 39.61 -6.81 -5.82
CA GLY A 598 39.40 -5.60 -6.59
C GLY A 598 40.28 -5.64 -7.85
N ASN A 599 39.69 -5.53 -9.03
CA ASN A 599 40.47 -5.14 -10.20
C ASN A 599 41.04 -3.73 -9.92
N ASP A 600 42.36 -3.61 -9.89
CA ASP A 600 43.10 -2.35 -9.98
C ASP A 600 42.94 -1.71 -11.38
N ASP A 601 41.71 -1.68 -11.91
CA ASP A 601 41.36 -1.00 -13.16
C ASP A 601 40.54 0.27 -12.86
N SER A 602 40.91 1.01 -11.83
CA SER A 602 40.54 2.43 -11.70
C SER A 602 41.31 3.26 -12.73
N ALA A 603 41.10 3.00 -14.01
CA ALA A 603 41.29 3.93 -15.11
C ALA A 603 39.91 4.15 -15.74
N GLY A 604 39.36 5.35 -15.54
CA GLY A 604 37.94 5.64 -15.69
C GLY A 604 37.30 5.21 -17.01
N SER A 605 36.08 4.71 -16.92
CA SER A 605 35.12 4.74 -18.00
C SER A 605 33.82 5.34 -17.48
N SER A 606 33.62 6.63 -17.78
CA SER A 606 32.29 7.20 -17.86
C SER A 606 31.70 6.85 -19.22
N GLY A 607 30.44 6.42 -19.22
CA GLY A 607 29.43 6.76 -20.23
C GLY A 607 29.63 6.37 -21.71
N ASN A 608 28.63 5.63 -22.19
CA ASN A 608 28.12 5.51 -23.56
C ASN A 608 28.77 4.48 -24.49
N GLY A 609 27.90 3.64 -25.05
CA GLY A 609 28.22 2.71 -26.11
C GLY A 609 28.42 3.38 -27.47
N ALA A 610 29.29 2.78 -28.27
CA ALA A 610 29.20 2.68 -29.72
C ALA A 610 30.22 1.64 -30.21
N VAL A 611 29.80 0.88 -31.21
CA VAL A 611 30.56 -0.13 -31.97
C VAL A 611 31.60 0.55 -32.88
N GLY A 612 32.80 -0.03 -33.04
CA GLY A 612 33.72 0.34 -34.14
C GLY A 612 35.19 -0.08 -34.03
N THR A 613 35.53 -1.21 -34.67
CA THR A 613 36.76 -1.54 -35.47
C THR A 613 38.20 -1.29 -34.98
N ALA A 614 38.92 -2.42 -34.82
CA ALA A 614 40.28 -2.82 -35.28
C ALA A 614 41.49 -1.85 -35.24
N GLY A 615 42.61 -2.34 -34.68
CA GLY A 615 43.98 -1.99 -35.13
C GLY A 615 45.12 -2.03 -34.09
N SER A 616 46.08 -2.95 -34.33
CA SER A 616 47.53 -2.93 -33.96
C SER A 616 48.04 -3.15 -32.52
N SER A 617 48.58 -4.36 -32.31
CA SER A 617 49.89 -4.77 -31.76
C SER A 617 50.74 -3.83 -30.88
N ALA A 618 51.13 -4.33 -29.69
CA ALA A 618 52.50 -4.19 -29.17
C ALA A 618 52.86 -5.25 -28.09
N SER A 619 54.02 -5.86 -28.33
CA SER A 619 55.01 -6.57 -27.49
C SER A 619 54.73 -6.91 -26.01
N ALA A 620 55.08 -8.16 -25.69
CA ALA A 620 55.17 -8.80 -24.39
C ALA A 620 56.26 -8.21 -23.46
N THR A 621 55.98 -8.26 -22.15
CA THR A 621 56.93 -8.63 -21.10
C THR A 621 56.21 -9.46 -20.05
N GLY A 622 56.75 -10.64 -19.78
CA GLY A 622 56.17 -11.63 -18.88
C GLY A 622 56.21 -11.18 -17.42
N SER A 623 55.03 -11.13 -16.82
CA SER A 623 54.78 -11.36 -15.41
C SER A 623 53.61 -12.33 -15.36
N THR A 624 53.89 -13.62 -15.22
CA THR A 624 52.88 -14.59 -14.85
C THR A 624 52.59 -14.42 -13.36
N ASN A 625 51.93 -13.31 -13.01
CA ASN A 625 51.08 -13.31 -11.83
C ASN A 625 49.96 -14.28 -12.15
N ILE A 626 50.05 -15.50 -11.62
CA ILE A 626 48.91 -16.40 -11.55
C ILE A 626 47.90 -15.65 -10.68
N ASN A 627 46.98 -14.94 -11.32
CA ASN A 627 45.85 -14.32 -10.66
C ASN A 627 44.94 -15.48 -10.28
N ILE A 628 45.24 -16.14 -9.16
CA ILE A 628 44.34 -17.11 -8.56
C ILE A 628 43.13 -16.26 -8.17
N SER A 629 42.07 -16.30 -8.98
CA SER A 629 40.80 -15.69 -8.62
C SER A 629 40.42 -16.22 -7.25
N SER A 630 40.39 -15.35 -6.24
CA SER A 630 40.02 -15.72 -4.87
C SER A 630 38.51 -15.86 -4.71
N ASN A 631 37.73 -15.74 -5.80
CA ASN A 631 36.28 -15.64 -5.77
C ASN A 631 35.63 -16.94 -5.26
N ILE A 632 34.47 -16.77 -4.64
CA ILE A 632 33.63 -17.86 -4.15
C ILE A 632 32.27 -17.74 -4.83
N ASN A 633 31.72 -18.86 -5.28
CA ASN A 633 30.37 -18.95 -5.82
C ASN A 633 29.38 -19.26 -4.69
N ILE A 634 28.25 -18.56 -4.66
CA ILE A 634 27.16 -18.77 -3.70
C ILE A 634 25.91 -19.15 -4.48
N LEU A 635 25.38 -20.33 -4.20
CA LEU A 635 24.05 -20.76 -4.63
C LEU A 635 23.08 -20.61 -3.46
N CYS A 636 22.01 -19.83 -3.64
CA CYS A 636 20.92 -19.68 -2.66
C CYS A 636 19.65 -20.34 -3.19
N THR A 637 19.02 -21.19 -2.38
CA THR A 637 17.76 -21.86 -2.74
C THR A 637 16.83 -22.10 -1.53
N HIS A 638 15.59 -22.46 -1.83
CA HIS A 638 14.57 -22.90 -0.87
C HIS A 638 13.70 -23.93 -1.59
N ILE A 639 13.75 -25.20 -1.18
CA ILE A 639 13.06 -26.28 -1.88
C ILE A 639 11.67 -26.58 -1.26
N HIS A 640 10.99 -27.59 -1.79
CA HIS A 640 9.61 -27.90 -1.43
C HIS A 640 9.39 -28.20 0.07
N HIS A 641 8.32 -27.65 0.68
CA HIS A 641 8.10 -27.71 2.13
C HIS A 641 7.08 -28.77 2.60
N ILE A 642 6.30 -29.36 1.69
CA ILE A 642 5.21 -30.27 2.10
C ILE A 642 5.79 -31.61 2.57
N LYS A 643 5.55 -31.94 3.83
CA LYS A 643 5.95 -33.24 4.41
C LYS A 643 5.28 -34.39 3.66
N GLY A 644 6.06 -35.40 3.31
CA GLY A 644 5.59 -36.59 2.56
C GLY A 644 5.71 -36.46 1.03
N GLU A 645 6.08 -35.29 0.51
CA GLU A 645 6.29 -35.07 -0.94
C GLU A 645 7.79 -35.02 -1.30
N GLY A 646 8.60 -35.89 -0.68
CA GLY A 646 10.07 -35.94 -0.86
C GLY A 646 10.52 -36.10 -2.31
N PHE A 647 9.74 -36.81 -3.13
CA PHE A 647 10.02 -36.96 -4.57
C PHE A 647 10.14 -35.61 -5.32
N ILE A 648 9.44 -34.56 -4.86
CA ILE A 648 9.55 -33.22 -5.43
C ILE A 648 10.89 -32.60 -5.03
N ARG A 649 11.30 -32.76 -3.76
CA ARG A 649 12.59 -32.27 -3.26
C ARG A 649 13.76 -32.96 -3.97
N GLU A 650 13.68 -34.25 -4.22
CA GLU A 650 14.68 -34.98 -5.03
C GLU A 650 14.84 -34.35 -6.42
N LYS A 651 13.74 -34.00 -7.09
CA LYS A 651 13.77 -33.31 -8.39
C LYS A 651 14.26 -31.88 -8.32
N HIS A 652 14.03 -31.20 -7.21
CA HIS A 652 14.62 -29.88 -6.94
C HIS A 652 16.13 -30.00 -6.76
N VAL A 653 16.62 -30.97 -5.99
CA VAL A 653 18.06 -31.23 -5.82
C VAL A 653 18.72 -31.64 -7.14
N GLU A 654 18.09 -32.48 -7.95
CA GLU A 654 18.59 -32.80 -9.31
C GLU A 654 18.81 -31.54 -10.15
N ALA A 655 17.87 -30.59 -10.11
CA ALA A 655 17.99 -29.31 -10.80
C ALA A 655 19.10 -28.43 -10.21
N ILE A 656 19.21 -28.35 -8.88
CA ILE A 656 20.26 -27.59 -8.19
C ILE A 656 21.65 -28.12 -8.56
N LEU A 657 21.86 -29.44 -8.50
CA LEU A 657 23.14 -30.07 -8.85
C LEU A 657 23.48 -29.86 -10.33
N LYS A 658 22.49 -29.92 -11.22
CA LYS A 658 22.66 -29.60 -12.64
C LYS A 658 23.05 -28.14 -12.87
N THR A 659 22.43 -27.21 -12.15
CA THR A 659 22.77 -25.77 -12.20
C THR A 659 24.17 -25.51 -11.66
N TRP A 660 24.53 -26.12 -10.52
CA TRP A 660 25.87 -26.01 -9.94
C TRP A 660 26.95 -26.56 -10.89
N ASN A 661 26.65 -27.64 -11.60
CA ASN A 661 27.48 -28.18 -12.69
C ASN A 661 28.96 -28.42 -12.30
N GLY A 662 29.22 -28.79 -11.04
CA GLY A 662 30.57 -29.09 -10.57
C GLY A 662 31.51 -27.89 -10.47
N LEU A 663 30.98 -26.67 -10.38
CA LEU A 663 31.81 -25.47 -10.20
C LEU A 663 32.63 -25.57 -8.90
N GLU A 664 33.95 -25.42 -9.03
CA GLU A 664 34.86 -25.27 -7.89
C GLU A 664 34.52 -24.03 -7.06
N ARG A 665 35.04 -23.95 -5.83
CA ARG A 665 34.86 -22.85 -4.90
C ARG A 665 33.40 -22.44 -4.75
N THR A 666 32.52 -23.41 -4.54
CA THR A 666 31.08 -23.16 -4.42
C THR A 666 30.56 -23.49 -3.03
N ALA A 667 29.75 -22.59 -2.47
CA ALA A 667 28.86 -22.86 -1.37
C ALA A 667 27.40 -22.91 -1.85
N ILE A 668 26.65 -23.93 -1.44
CA ILE A 668 25.21 -24.06 -1.69
C ILE A 668 24.48 -23.92 -0.35
N CYS A 669 23.74 -22.83 -0.22
CA CYS A 669 23.03 -22.40 0.97
C CYS A 669 21.52 -22.51 0.77
N GLY A 670 20.80 -23.01 1.77
CA GLY A 670 19.35 -22.90 1.76
C GLY A 670 18.61 -23.71 2.80
N ASP A 671 17.31 -23.42 2.85
CA ASP A 671 16.31 -24.25 3.51
C ASP A 671 15.91 -25.41 2.60
N PHE A 672 16.40 -26.60 2.94
CA PHE A 672 16.12 -27.83 2.20
C PHE A 672 14.79 -28.48 2.65
N ASN A 673 14.15 -28.02 3.72
CA ASN A 673 12.96 -28.67 4.28
C ASN A 673 13.11 -30.19 4.46
N ALA A 674 14.35 -30.64 4.69
CA ALA A 674 14.74 -32.04 4.65
C ALA A 674 15.78 -32.34 5.73
N ARG A 675 15.65 -33.51 6.35
CA ARG A 675 16.56 -34.01 7.39
C ARG A 675 17.72 -34.75 6.74
N ASP A 676 18.79 -34.91 7.52
CA ASP A 676 20.07 -35.41 7.05
C ASP A 676 20.10 -36.85 6.54
N TYR A 677 19.08 -37.64 6.88
CA TYR A 677 18.88 -38.99 6.40
C TYR A 677 17.92 -39.10 5.20
N GLU A 678 17.31 -38.00 4.75
CA GLU A 678 16.37 -38.03 3.62
C GLU A 678 17.11 -38.15 2.27
N PRO A 679 16.49 -38.78 1.24
CA PRO A 679 17.14 -39.09 -0.03
C PRO A 679 17.76 -37.88 -0.74
N GLU A 680 17.04 -36.77 -0.76
CA GLU A 680 17.48 -35.51 -1.36
C GLU A 680 18.73 -34.91 -0.69
N ILE A 681 18.95 -35.18 0.61
CA ILE A 681 20.18 -34.79 1.30
C ILE A 681 21.32 -35.77 0.98
N THR A 682 21.00 -37.06 0.87
CA THR A 682 21.97 -38.08 0.43
C THR A 682 22.52 -37.77 -0.96
N MET A 683 21.68 -37.27 -1.88
CA MET A 683 22.10 -36.83 -3.21
C MET A 683 23.18 -35.73 -3.18
N MET A 684 23.16 -34.84 -2.17
CA MET A 684 24.18 -33.80 -2.01
C MET A 684 25.53 -34.40 -1.61
N TYR A 685 25.54 -35.37 -0.69
CA TYR A 685 26.74 -36.13 -0.34
C TYR A 685 27.28 -36.93 -1.53
N ASP A 686 26.41 -37.61 -2.28
CA ASP A 686 26.78 -38.41 -3.46
C ASP A 686 27.40 -37.54 -4.58
N ALA A 687 27.02 -36.26 -4.64
CA ALA A 687 27.61 -35.28 -5.55
C ALA A 687 29.01 -34.80 -5.11
N GLY A 688 29.51 -35.25 -3.96
CA GLY A 688 30.83 -34.90 -3.42
C GLY A 688 30.88 -33.58 -2.65
N LEU A 689 29.72 -33.02 -2.28
CA LEU A 689 29.64 -31.82 -1.46
C LEU A 689 29.84 -32.15 0.03
N ILE A 690 30.44 -31.21 0.76
CA ILE A 690 30.69 -31.32 2.20
C ILE A 690 29.61 -30.54 2.96
N ASP A 691 28.86 -31.22 3.83
CA ASP A 691 28.00 -30.58 4.83
C ASP A 691 28.89 -29.87 5.87
N SER A 692 28.86 -28.55 5.89
CA SER A 692 29.72 -27.75 6.78
C SER A 692 29.43 -27.97 8.27
N GLN A 693 28.18 -28.22 8.66
CA GLN A 693 27.82 -28.51 10.05
C GLN A 693 28.36 -29.87 10.47
N ALA A 694 28.18 -30.90 9.65
CA ALA A 694 28.71 -32.23 9.95
C ALA A 694 30.24 -32.25 9.98
N ALA A 695 30.90 -31.60 9.01
CA ALA A 695 32.36 -31.54 8.91
C ALA A 695 33.03 -30.80 10.09
N LEU A 696 32.31 -29.93 10.78
CA LEU A 696 32.78 -29.19 11.94
C LEU A 696 32.17 -29.69 13.26
N GLU A 697 31.66 -30.93 13.28
CA GLU A 697 31.13 -31.64 14.46
C GLU A 697 29.95 -30.90 15.14
N LYS A 698 29.06 -30.30 14.33
CA LYS A 698 27.88 -29.52 14.76
C LYS A 698 26.59 -29.98 14.07
N ALA A 699 26.51 -31.25 13.67
CA ALA A 699 25.32 -31.83 13.04
C ALA A 699 24.11 -31.93 14.00
N ASP A 700 24.35 -31.90 15.31
CA ASP A 700 23.32 -31.88 16.36
C ASP A 700 22.65 -30.50 16.55
N GLN A 701 23.22 -29.44 15.96
CA GLN A 701 22.65 -28.09 16.03
C GLN A 701 21.47 -27.96 15.07
N LEU A 702 20.29 -27.80 15.67
CA LEU A 702 19.00 -27.66 14.98
C LEU A 702 18.81 -26.24 14.46
N THR A 703 18.06 -26.09 13.37
CA THR A 703 17.90 -24.81 12.66
C THR A 703 16.45 -24.34 12.58
N TRP A 704 15.45 -25.22 12.70
CA TRP A 704 14.04 -24.85 12.72
C TRP A 704 13.48 -24.75 14.14
N VAL A 705 12.77 -23.66 14.44
CA VAL A 705 12.39 -23.22 15.79
C VAL A 705 10.91 -22.90 15.90
N HIS A 706 10.25 -23.47 16.90
CA HIS A 706 8.93 -23.03 17.35
C HIS A 706 8.97 -22.88 18.88
N TYR A 707 9.42 -21.70 19.34
CA TYR A 707 9.89 -21.40 20.71
C TYR A 707 11.16 -22.14 21.14
N GLU A 708 11.33 -23.40 20.75
CA GLU A 708 12.55 -24.18 20.94
C GLU A 708 12.97 -24.83 19.61
N PRO A 709 14.28 -25.00 19.33
CA PRO A 709 14.76 -25.67 18.13
C PRO A 709 14.37 -27.16 18.13
N PHE A 710 13.90 -27.69 17.01
CA PHE A 710 13.39 -29.07 16.94
C PHE A 710 13.80 -29.88 15.71
N GLU A 711 14.22 -29.26 14.59
CA GLU A 711 14.72 -29.96 13.39
C GLU A 711 15.90 -29.21 12.76
N ARG A 712 16.81 -29.93 12.08
CA ARG A 712 17.86 -29.37 11.22
C ARG A 712 17.42 -29.54 9.76
N ILE A 713 17.15 -28.42 9.09
CA ILE A 713 16.68 -28.39 7.70
C ILE A 713 17.36 -27.33 6.83
N ASP A 714 18.18 -26.47 7.43
CA ASP A 714 18.98 -25.45 6.76
C ASP A 714 20.43 -25.94 6.64
N TYR A 715 21.03 -25.76 5.46
CA TYR A 715 22.36 -26.30 5.17
C TYR A 715 23.24 -25.30 4.43
N ILE A 716 24.54 -25.33 4.76
CA ILE A 716 25.60 -24.77 3.93
C ILE A 716 26.48 -25.93 3.46
N TRP A 717 26.34 -26.30 2.18
CA TRP A 717 27.19 -27.26 1.50
C TRP A 717 28.39 -26.54 0.88
N VAL A 718 29.57 -27.13 0.90
CA VAL A 718 30.77 -26.57 0.27
C VAL A 718 31.50 -27.59 -0.59
N THR A 719 32.16 -27.12 -1.64
CA THR A 719 33.06 -27.96 -2.43
C THR A 719 34.35 -28.29 -1.66
N PRO A 720 35.01 -29.44 -1.92
CA PRO A 720 36.16 -29.90 -1.12
C PRO A 720 37.39 -28.98 -1.12
N ASP A 721 37.47 -28.09 -2.10
CA ASP A 721 38.53 -27.10 -2.27
C ASP A 721 38.36 -25.84 -1.41
N ILE A 722 37.22 -25.67 -0.72
CA ILE A 722 37.02 -24.60 0.27
C ILE A 722 37.43 -25.08 1.66
N LYS A 723 38.30 -24.33 2.34
CA LYS A 723 38.60 -24.57 3.75
C LYS A 723 37.58 -23.86 4.62
N ILE A 724 36.82 -24.63 5.40
CA ILE A 724 35.82 -24.11 6.34
C ILE A 724 36.32 -24.06 7.78
N SER A 725 35.87 -23.07 8.55
CA SER A 725 36.13 -22.97 9.98
C SER A 725 35.07 -22.11 10.70
N ASN A 726 35.10 -22.10 12.03
CA ASN A 726 34.33 -21.15 12.86
C ASN A 726 32.81 -21.10 12.55
N LEU A 727 32.20 -22.27 12.40
CA LEU A 727 30.75 -22.39 12.16
C LEU A 727 29.95 -21.99 13.40
N SER A 728 28.81 -21.32 13.23
CA SER A 728 27.86 -20.99 14.29
C SER A 728 26.41 -21.17 13.83
N VAL A 729 25.60 -21.85 14.63
CA VAL A 729 24.14 -21.77 14.58
C VAL A 729 23.68 -20.87 15.74
N THR A 730 23.22 -19.66 15.41
CA THR A 730 22.99 -18.62 16.43
C THR A 730 21.52 -18.59 16.85
N TYR A 731 21.23 -18.91 18.11
CA TYR A 731 19.86 -18.83 18.61
C TYR A 731 19.31 -17.40 18.55
N SER A 732 18.12 -17.24 17.97
CA SER A 732 17.39 -15.99 17.89
C SER A 732 15.90 -16.25 17.83
N THR A 733 15.09 -15.25 18.18
CA THR A 733 13.64 -15.26 17.99
C THR A 733 13.20 -14.43 16.79
N ALA A 734 14.14 -13.88 16.02
CA ALA A 734 13.89 -12.94 14.93
C ALA A 734 13.25 -13.58 13.69
N SER A 735 13.40 -14.89 13.54
CA SER A 735 12.79 -15.76 12.52
C SER A 735 12.39 -17.07 13.20
N ASP A 736 11.56 -17.88 12.56
CA ASP A 736 11.31 -19.28 12.96
C ASP A 736 12.43 -20.23 12.49
N HIS A 737 13.44 -19.73 11.78
CA HIS A 737 14.70 -20.42 11.52
C HIS A 737 15.86 -19.76 12.29
N LEU A 738 16.90 -20.54 12.59
CA LEU A 738 18.17 -20.07 13.09
C LEU A 738 19.16 -19.92 11.93
N PRO A 739 19.93 -18.84 11.91
CA PRO A 739 20.97 -18.69 10.90
C PRO A 739 22.13 -19.67 11.12
N VAL A 740 22.69 -20.13 10.01
CA VAL A 740 23.94 -20.87 9.97
C VAL A 740 25.00 -19.97 9.34
N ALA A 741 26.16 -19.82 9.97
CA ALA A 741 27.26 -19.02 9.42
C ALA A 741 28.59 -19.76 9.55
N VAL A 742 29.46 -19.64 8.54
CA VAL A 742 30.76 -20.32 8.47
C VAL A 742 31.81 -19.45 7.78
N ASP A 743 33.06 -19.54 8.24
CA ASP A 743 34.18 -18.84 7.60
C ASP A 743 34.76 -19.74 6.50
N MET A 744 34.92 -19.18 5.30
CA MET A 744 35.45 -19.84 4.11
C MET A 744 36.76 -19.20 3.67
N LYS A 745 37.75 -20.04 3.32
CA LYS A 745 39.07 -19.63 2.84
C LYS A 745 39.52 -20.44 1.63
#